data_AF-A0A1H9J7E4-F1
#
_entry.id   AF-A0A1H9J7E4-F1
#
_cell.length_a   1.000
_cell.length_b   1.000
_cell.length_c   1.000
_cell.angle_alpha   90.00
_cell.angle_beta   90.00
_cell.angle_gamma   90.00
#
_symmetry.space_group_name_H-M   'P 1'
#
loop_
_entity.id
_entity.type
_entity.pdbx_description
1 polymer ?
#
loop_
_entity_poly.entity_id
_entity_poly.type
_entity_poly.pdbx_seq_one_letter_code
_entity_poly.pdbx_strand_id
1 'polypeptide(L)'
;MNLRRGVLLPLVFTAVLAGQLPASAHPTPGERLDRGLVAASVDGGVHLSWRLLGREATGATATGLSGPGFAVYRDGKRIATVTDSTTYLDTGATPGARYQVAPVRRGVPLGRSKPVTPWAASHHDLPLRKPADGVTPAGERYTYSANDVSVGDVDGDGRYEYVVKWDPSNSKDVSQVGYTGPVYLDTYRLDGTLLHRIDLGVNIRAGAHYTQFLVYDFDGDGRAELMTKTAPGTRDGRERFVTMPHEDVRAGYRHTDDYRLSPEGYRDHLVGVFRGWTSHPEVVAGRWPATLEQAFGIEQRYAYPLSTEDATALVDHFIDVYAPSRSANNKLRQFAGFIVDGPEYLTVFDGATGRELQTVRYEPGRTDDGLMWGDYAMSRIEPGNRVDRFLSGVAYLDGKRPSAIFARGYYTRSTVATYDWDGRRLRKRWLADSGWVPMTNPFRDSPHGRDGTNPSHAKLTTQGSHSLSVADVDGDGKQEIVYGGATLDDNGSLSYSSVGVLPPGSVEPGAEARVGHGDALHVTDIDPNRPGLEIYMVHEGARSAPYGYALRDARTGATIYGAYSGMDTGRGMIGDVRPDVPGLETWSSMPNGSDSGGTWSADGRRLDTRSPGTNMSIRWAGDLTTQIVTGAQDVTPAVEDWRRGTLLTATGTRTNNGTKGNPSLVADVFGDWREELVVRTQDSTALRFYLSTEPTNHKMYTLMHDRQYRVDVARQQTTYNQPSYPGFYLASDVDWSRVPLPSHRLAGS
;
A
#
# COMPACT_ATOMS: atom_id res chain seq x y z
N MET A 1 -9.44 -85.56 8.78
CA MET A 1 -9.64 -84.39 9.66
C MET A 1 -10.31 -83.30 8.84
N ASN A 2 -11.47 -82.83 9.30
CA ASN A 2 -12.45 -82.06 8.54
C ASN A 2 -11.99 -80.63 8.21
N LEU A 3 -12.05 -80.27 6.93
CA LEU A 3 -12.10 -78.89 6.46
C LEU A 3 -13.54 -78.36 6.59
N ARG A 4 -13.75 -77.27 7.32
CA ARG A 4 -14.96 -76.44 7.19
C ARG A 4 -14.59 -74.97 7.04
N ARG A 5 -15.26 -74.38 6.04
CA ARG A 5 -15.23 -73.01 5.54
C ARG A 5 -15.62 -72.00 6.62
N GLY A 6 -15.00 -70.82 6.60
CA GLY A 6 -15.43 -69.59 7.27
C GLY A 6 -15.48 -68.44 6.26
N VAL A 7 -16.62 -67.76 6.24
CA VAL A 7 -17.08 -66.74 5.27
C VAL A 7 -16.38 -65.39 5.50
N LEU A 8 -15.98 -64.70 4.42
CA LEU A 8 -15.58 -63.28 4.44
C LEU A 8 -16.82 -62.37 4.34
N LEU A 9 -16.99 -61.46 5.31
CA LEU A 9 -17.77 -60.23 5.16
C LEU A 9 -16.83 -59.06 4.84
N PRO A 10 -17.17 -58.13 3.93
CA PRO A 10 -16.41 -56.90 3.76
C PRO A 10 -16.82 -55.88 4.83
N LEU A 11 -15.83 -55.37 5.57
CA LEU A 11 -15.97 -54.22 6.46
C LEU A 11 -16.08 -52.95 5.61
N VAL A 12 -17.20 -52.24 5.74
CA VAL A 12 -17.37 -50.88 5.21
C VAL A 12 -16.64 -49.93 6.15
N PHE A 13 -15.57 -49.28 5.67
CA PHE A 13 -14.91 -48.18 6.37
C PHE A 13 -15.66 -46.88 6.06
N THR A 14 -16.42 -46.38 7.03
CA THR A 14 -16.95 -45.01 7.04
C THR A 14 -15.80 -44.08 7.43
N ALA A 15 -15.24 -43.36 6.46
CA ALA A 15 -14.26 -42.30 6.72
C ALA A 15 -15.01 -41.07 7.27
N VAL A 16 -14.85 -40.80 8.56
CA VAL A 16 -15.22 -39.52 9.16
C VAL A 16 -14.15 -38.51 8.71
N LEU A 17 -14.49 -37.62 7.78
CA LEU A 17 -13.70 -36.41 7.55
C LEU A 17 -13.79 -35.55 8.81
N ALA A 18 -12.74 -35.55 9.61
CA ALA A 18 -12.53 -34.54 10.63
C ALA A 18 -12.24 -33.21 9.91
N GLY A 19 -13.20 -32.30 9.92
CA GLY A 19 -12.96 -30.91 9.52
C GLY A 19 -11.84 -30.34 10.39
N GLN A 20 -10.80 -29.82 9.76
CA GLN A 20 -9.78 -29.03 10.45
C GLN A 20 -10.48 -27.81 11.05
N LEU A 21 -10.45 -27.71 12.38
CA LEU A 21 -10.79 -26.47 13.08
C LEU A 21 -9.79 -25.38 12.62
N PRO A 22 -10.22 -24.12 12.47
CA PRO A 22 -9.31 -23.03 12.16
C PRO A 22 -8.19 -22.98 13.21
N ALA A 23 -6.96 -22.79 12.73
CA ALA A 23 -5.77 -22.68 13.57
C ALA A 23 -6.01 -21.64 14.68
N SER A 24 -5.71 -22.01 15.92
CA SER A 24 -5.79 -21.09 17.05
C SER A 24 -4.77 -19.96 16.87
N ALA A 25 -5.26 -18.73 16.65
CA ALA A 25 -4.42 -17.54 16.52
C ALA A 25 -3.43 -17.41 17.69
N HIS A 26 -2.14 -17.30 17.40
CA HIS A 26 -1.11 -17.04 18.41
C HIS A 26 -1.28 -15.61 18.99
N PRO A 27 -1.22 -15.41 20.32
CA PRO A 27 -1.43 -14.11 20.96
C PRO A 27 -0.36 -13.09 20.56
N THR A 28 -0.81 -11.92 20.10
CA THR A 28 0.04 -10.90 19.46
C THR A 28 -0.25 -9.53 20.07
N PRO A 29 0.78 -8.74 20.42
CA PRO A 29 0.58 -7.35 20.83
C PRO A 29 -0.05 -6.55 19.67
N GLY A 30 -1.26 -6.05 19.89
CA GLY A 30 -1.91 -5.03 19.05
C GLY A 30 -1.98 -3.69 19.78
N GLU A 31 -2.30 -2.63 19.06
CA GLU A 31 -2.44 -1.27 19.60
C GLU A 31 -3.46 -1.22 20.74
N ARG A 32 -3.17 -0.44 21.79
CA ARG A 32 -4.05 -0.32 22.97
C ARG A 32 -5.10 0.76 22.73
N LEU A 33 -6.08 0.46 21.88
CA LEU A 33 -7.12 1.43 21.55
C LEU A 33 -8.08 1.72 22.71
N ASP A 34 -8.46 3.00 22.81
CA ASP A 34 -9.56 3.47 23.64
C ASP A 34 -10.91 3.10 23.00
N ARG A 35 -12.00 3.54 23.62
CA ARG A 35 -13.35 3.19 23.15
C ARG A 35 -13.70 3.75 21.77
N GLY A 36 -12.94 4.70 21.24
CA GLY A 36 -13.23 5.37 19.96
C GLY A 36 -14.63 6.00 19.94
N LEU A 37 -15.17 6.39 21.10
CA LEU A 37 -16.54 6.90 21.17
C LEU A 37 -16.62 8.20 20.37
N VAL A 38 -17.51 8.24 19.39
CA VAL A 38 -17.84 9.42 18.60
C VAL A 38 -19.34 9.69 18.71
N ALA A 39 -19.71 10.97 18.63
CA ALA A 39 -21.08 11.41 18.57
C ALA A 39 -21.23 12.45 17.46
N ALA A 40 -22.27 12.35 16.64
CA ALA A 40 -22.55 13.26 15.55
C ALA A 40 -24.03 13.65 15.55
N SER A 41 -24.31 14.94 15.36
CA SER A 41 -25.67 15.42 15.19
C SER A 41 -26.19 15.00 13.82
N VAL A 42 -27.38 14.42 13.78
CA VAL A 42 -28.05 13.93 12.57
C VAL A 42 -29.53 14.32 12.60
N ASP A 43 -30.22 14.14 11.49
CA ASP A 43 -31.67 14.27 11.46
C ASP A 43 -32.30 13.27 12.44
N GLY A 44 -33.07 13.78 13.39
CA GLY A 44 -33.77 12.97 14.40
C GLY A 44 -33.00 12.72 15.70
N GLY A 45 -31.76 13.21 15.87
CA GLY A 45 -31.07 13.14 17.17
C GLY A 45 -29.55 13.19 17.10
N VAL A 46 -28.90 12.49 18.03
CA VAL A 46 -27.45 12.30 18.06
C VAL A 46 -27.12 10.85 17.81
N HIS A 47 -26.42 10.57 16.72
CA HIS A 47 -25.84 9.25 16.45
C HIS A 47 -24.58 9.08 17.28
N LEU A 48 -24.45 7.95 17.96
CA LEU A 48 -23.27 7.52 18.67
C LEU A 48 -22.74 6.24 18.05
N SER A 49 -21.41 6.15 17.97
CA SER A 49 -20.71 4.93 17.56
C SER A 49 -19.45 4.73 18.42
N TRP A 50 -19.09 3.48 18.70
CA TRP A 50 -17.90 3.14 19.49
C TRP A 50 -17.37 1.74 19.17
N ARG A 51 -16.11 1.49 19.54
CA ARG A 51 -15.45 0.23 19.20
C ARG A 51 -15.97 -0.87 20.08
N LEU A 52 -16.22 -2.06 19.53
CA LEU A 52 -16.00 -3.29 20.29
C LEU A 52 -14.50 -3.59 20.20
N LEU A 53 -13.82 -3.72 21.33
CA LEU A 53 -12.39 -4.00 21.30
C LEU A 53 -12.20 -5.51 21.09
N GLY A 54 -11.21 -5.93 20.31
CA GLY A 54 -10.95 -7.35 20.01
C GLY A 54 -10.93 -8.25 21.26
N ARG A 55 -10.35 -7.79 22.37
CA ARG A 55 -10.33 -8.52 23.66
C ARG A 55 -11.70 -8.70 24.33
N GLU A 56 -12.72 -7.99 23.86
CA GLU A 56 -14.09 -8.05 24.36
C GLU A 56 -14.98 -8.93 23.49
N ALA A 57 -14.53 -9.33 22.30
CA ALA A 57 -15.22 -10.29 21.45
C ALA A 57 -15.01 -11.71 22.01
N THR A 58 -16.09 -12.46 22.21
CA THR A 58 -16.06 -13.75 22.93
C THR A 58 -16.64 -14.92 22.14
N GLY A 59 -17.09 -14.70 20.90
CA GLY A 59 -17.71 -15.71 20.05
C GLY A 59 -18.65 -15.07 19.05
N ALA A 60 -19.63 -15.83 18.57
CA ALA A 60 -20.58 -15.40 17.56
C ALA A 60 -22.02 -15.32 18.09
N THR A 61 -22.85 -14.57 17.37
CA THR A 61 -24.30 -14.48 17.48
C THR A 61 -24.90 -14.59 16.08
N ALA A 62 -26.23 -14.55 15.96
CA ALA A 62 -26.89 -14.61 14.65
C ALA A 62 -26.58 -13.41 13.74
N THR A 63 -26.23 -12.25 14.29
CA THR A 63 -26.04 -11.00 13.53
C THR A 63 -24.70 -10.33 13.80
N GLY A 64 -23.76 -10.97 14.49
CA GLY A 64 -22.53 -10.31 14.92
C GLY A 64 -21.68 -11.17 15.83
N LEU A 65 -20.60 -10.61 16.33
CA LEU A 65 -19.82 -11.16 17.41
C LEU A 65 -20.50 -10.97 18.78
N SER A 66 -20.36 -11.96 19.64
CA SER A 66 -20.74 -11.87 21.04
C SER A 66 -19.70 -11.09 21.83
N GLY A 67 -20.14 -10.44 22.90
CA GLY A 67 -19.31 -9.62 23.76
C GLY A 67 -20.15 -8.92 24.83
N PRO A 68 -19.61 -7.90 25.52
CA PRO A 68 -20.39 -7.14 26.49
C PRO A 68 -21.54 -6.37 25.80
N GLY A 69 -22.60 -6.11 26.58
CA GLY A 69 -23.50 -4.99 26.29
C GLY A 69 -22.85 -3.68 26.69
N PHE A 70 -23.41 -2.54 26.30
CA PHE A 70 -22.87 -1.22 26.60
C PHE A 70 -23.93 -0.33 27.21
N ALA A 71 -23.65 0.23 28.38
CA ALA A 71 -24.47 1.27 28.99
C ALA A 71 -24.10 2.60 28.35
N VAL A 72 -25.09 3.30 27.79
CA VAL A 72 -24.94 4.63 27.19
C VAL A 72 -25.36 5.68 28.21
N TYR A 73 -24.53 6.69 28.39
CA TYR A 73 -24.76 7.79 29.33
C TYR A 73 -24.83 9.11 28.58
N ARG A 74 -25.84 9.92 28.91
CA ARG A 74 -25.94 11.34 28.56
C ARG A 74 -25.89 12.16 29.82
N ASP A 75 -24.97 13.12 29.89
CA ASP A 75 -24.77 14.03 31.03
C ASP A 75 -24.68 13.29 32.38
N GLY A 76 -23.97 12.15 32.36
CA GLY A 76 -23.75 11.29 33.51
C GLY A 76 -24.90 10.34 33.87
N LYS A 77 -26.08 10.46 33.25
CA LYS A 77 -27.25 9.60 33.44
C LYS A 77 -27.31 8.51 32.38
N ARG A 78 -27.56 7.26 32.79
CA ARG A 78 -27.75 6.15 31.84
C ARG A 78 -29.06 6.35 31.09
N ILE A 79 -29.01 6.30 29.76
CA ILE A 79 -30.19 6.43 28.89
C ILE A 79 -30.53 5.14 28.15
N ALA A 80 -29.55 4.24 27.94
CA ALA A 80 -29.77 3.00 27.22
C ALA A 80 -28.80 1.88 27.63
N THR A 81 -29.10 0.67 27.12
CA THR A 81 -28.18 -0.48 27.11
C THR A 81 -28.24 -1.11 25.72
N VAL A 82 -27.11 -1.16 25.03
CA VAL A 82 -27.01 -1.70 23.67
C VAL A 82 -26.30 -3.05 23.69
N THR A 83 -26.89 -4.08 23.08
CA THR A 83 -26.41 -5.48 23.20
C THR A 83 -26.12 -6.14 21.87
N ASP A 84 -26.62 -5.61 20.77
CA ASP A 84 -26.63 -6.15 19.41
C ASP A 84 -25.75 -5.35 18.43
N SER A 85 -25.40 -4.10 18.77
CA SER A 85 -24.44 -3.29 18.02
C SER A 85 -23.48 -2.55 18.95
N THR A 86 -22.67 -1.66 18.37
CA THR A 86 -21.94 -0.63 19.11
C THR A 86 -22.28 0.78 18.60
N THR A 87 -23.55 0.96 18.23
CA THR A 87 -24.13 2.22 17.80
C THR A 87 -25.39 2.53 18.60
N TYR A 88 -25.77 3.81 18.70
CA TYR A 88 -27.03 4.23 19.32
C TYR A 88 -27.50 5.56 18.76
N LEU A 89 -28.80 5.73 18.54
CA LEU A 89 -29.40 7.02 18.21
C LEU A 89 -30.15 7.57 19.42
N ASP A 90 -29.67 8.68 19.97
CA ASP A 90 -30.36 9.41 21.03
C ASP A 90 -31.26 10.50 20.44
N THR A 91 -32.57 10.26 20.45
CA THR A 91 -33.60 11.20 19.96
C THR A 91 -33.99 12.26 20.99
N GLY A 92 -33.53 12.14 22.24
CA GLY A 92 -33.86 13.05 23.34
C GLY A 92 -32.72 13.99 23.75
N ALA A 93 -31.70 14.11 22.91
CA ALA A 93 -30.49 14.88 23.19
C ALA A 93 -30.78 16.38 23.33
N THR A 94 -30.24 17.02 24.36
CA THR A 94 -30.25 18.48 24.50
C THR A 94 -28.99 19.10 23.89
N PRO A 95 -29.02 20.37 23.46
CA PRO A 95 -27.82 21.07 23.01
C PRO A 95 -26.69 21.02 24.05
N GLY A 96 -25.47 20.70 23.61
CA GLY A 96 -24.31 20.57 24.49
C GLY A 96 -24.24 19.28 25.33
N ALA A 97 -25.13 18.32 25.07
CA ALA A 97 -25.10 17.00 25.70
C ALA A 97 -23.72 16.35 25.60
N ARG A 98 -23.30 15.68 26.68
CA ARG A 98 -22.04 14.92 26.73
C ARG A 98 -22.30 13.44 26.88
N TYR A 99 -21.59 12.64 26.10
CA TYR A 99 -21.79 11.21 26.03
C TYR A 99 -20.62 10.41 26.53
N GLN A 100 -20.93 9.30 27.21
CA GLN A 100 -19.97 8.28 27.61
C GLN A 100 -20.61 6.90 27.41
N VAL A 101 -19.78 5.89 27.20
CA VAL A 101 -20.23 4.50 27.20
C VAL A 101 -19.39 3.67 28.17
N ALA A 102 -19.98 2.60 28.70
CA ALA A 102 -19.28 1.64 29.55
C ALA A 102 -19.68 0.22 29.17
N PRO A 103 -18.72 -0.71 29.00
CA PRO A 103 -19.06 -2.12 28.83
C PRO A 103 -19.74 -2.65 30.09
N VAL A 104 -20.75 -3.51 29.90
CA VAL A 104 -21.56 -4.11 30.95
C VAL A 104 -21.20 -5.59 31.04
N ARG A 105 -20.68 -6.00 32.19
CA ARG A 105 -20.32 -7.40 32.47
C ARG A 105 -21.15 -7.92 33.62
N ARG A 106 -21.88 -9.02 33.41
CA ARG A 106 -22.80 -9.62 34.41
C ARG A 106 -23.78 -8.59 35.01
N GLY A 107 -24.31 -7.70 34.17
CA GLY A 107 -25.24 -6.64 34.58
C GLY A 107 -24.61 -5.39 35.21
N VAL A 108 -23.29 -5.40 35.46
CA VAL A 108 -22.57 -4.29 36.09
C VAL A 108 -21.80 -3.48 35.04
N PRO A 109 -22.08 -2.17 34.86
CA PRO A 109 -21.25 -1.29 34.05
C PRO A 109 -19.83 -1.17 34.63
N LEU A 110 -18.81 -1.30 33.79
CA LEU A 110 -17.41 -1.11 34.16
C LEU A 110 -17.00 0.36 33.98
N GLY A 111 -15.70 0.63 33.78
CA GLY A 111 -15.17 1.98 33.55
C GLY A 111 -15.82 2.68 32.35
N ARG A 112 -16.20 3.94 32.53
CA ARG A 112 -16.75 4.80 31.47
C ARG A 112 -15.64 5.31 30.56
N SER A 113 -15.94 5.48 29.28
CA SER A 113 -15.07 6.18 28.32
C SER A 113 -14.81 7.63 28.72
N LYS A 114 -13.81 8.27 28.11
CA LYS A 114 -13.70 9.74 28.08
C LYS A 114 -15.01 10.32 27.51
N PRO A 115 -15.53 11.44 28.05
CA PRO A 115 -16.74 12.06 27.52
C PRO A 115 -16.49 12.72 26.17
N VAL A 116 -17.49 12.66 25.28
CA VAL A 116 -17.47 13.36 23.99
C VAL A 116 -18.67 14.28 23.83
N THR A 117 -18.50 15.32 23.03
CA THR A 117 -19.56 16.22 22.60
C THR A 117 -19.91 15.90 21.14
N PRO A 118 -21.19 15.92 20.76
CA PRO A 118 -21.58 15.70 19.37
C PRO A 118 -20.95 16.72 18.42
N TRP A 119 -20.47 16.24 17.28
CA TRP A 119 -20.17 17.08 16.13
C TRP A 119 -21.44 17.73 15.59
N ALA A 120 -21.30 18.85 14.89
CA ALA A 120 -22.42 19.57 14.31
C ALA A 120 -23.05 18.84 13.10
N ALA A 121 -22.32 17.90 12.50
CA ALA A 121 -22.75 17.09 11.36
C ALA A 121 -22.13 15.68 11.46
N SER A 122 -22.46 14.80 10.52
CA SER A 122 -21.84 13.47 10.33
C SER A 122 -20.40 13.53 9.80
N HIS A 123 -19.70 14.65 10.01
CA HIS A 123 -18.29 14.80 9.71
C HIS A 123 -17.59 15.72 10.71
N HIS A 124 -16.27 15.58 10.78
CA HIS A 124 -15.37 16.42 11.56
C HIS A 124 -14.22 16.91 10.69
N ASP A 125 -13.90 18.20 10.80
CA ASP A 125 -12.76 18.80 10.12
C ASP A 125 -11.59 18.88 11.10
N LEU A 126 -10.52 18.12 10.82
CA LEU A 126 -9.22 18.25 11.47
C LEU A 126 -8.47 19.42 10.81
N PRO A 127 -8.28 20.56 11.50
CA PRO A 127 -7.61 21.72 10.93
C PRO A 127 -6.13 21.44 10.66
N LEU A 128 -5.66 21.78 9.46
CA LEU A 128 -4.29 21.57 9.01
C LEU A 128 -3.50 22.88 8.96
N ARG A 129 -2.19 22.80 9.20
CA ARG A 129 -1.24 23.89 8.95
C ARG A 129 -0.58 23.72 7.58
N LYS A 130 -1.28 24.17 6.54
CA LYS A 130 -0.78 24.12 5.16
C LYS A 130 0.64 24.74 5.04
N PRO A 131 1.63 24.02 4.48
CA PRO A 131 2.95 24.56 4.19
C PRO A 131 2.87 25.75 3.23
N ALA A 132 3.83 26.66 3.34
CA ALA A 132 3.94 27.77 2.42
C ALA A 132 4.28 27.29 1.00
N ASP A 133 3.74 27.99 0.01
CA ASP A 133 4.09 27.83 -1.39
C ASP A 133 5.58 28.11 -1.63
N GLY A 134 6.14 27.57 -2.72
CA GLY A 134 7.57 27.68 -3.01
C GLY A 134 7.88 27.90 -4.49
N VAL A 135 9.18 27.99 -4.78
CA VAL A 135 9.72 28.16 -6.14
C VAL A 135 10.87 27.18 -6.34
N THR A 136 10.89 26.49 -7.48
CA THR A 136 11.97 25.56 -7.84
C THR A 136 13.22 26.32 -8.32
N PRO A 137 14.39 25.67 -8.43
CA PRO A 137 15.58 26.27 -9.05
C PRO A 137 15.35 26.80 -10.47
N ALA A 138 14.36 26.27 -11.20
CA ALA A 138 13.98 26.72 -12.53
C ALA A 138 13.01 27.92 -12.53
N GLY A 139 12.65 28.47 -11.37
CA GLY A 139 11.71 29.58 -11.24
C GLY A 139 10.23 29.19 -11.30
N GLU A 140 9.91 27.90 -11.34
CA GLU A 140 8.53 27.39 -11.33
C GLU A 140 7.93 27.52 -9.92
N ARG A 141 6.77 28.17 -9.81
CA ARG A 141 6.01 28.25 -8.56
C ARG A 141 5.22 26.96 -8.31
N TYR A 142 5.14 26.53 -7.06
CA TYR A 142 4.30 25.42 -6.65
C TYR A 142 3.58 25.73 -5.34
N THR A 143 2.43 25.07 -5.15
CA THR A 143 1.61 25.15 -3.94
C THR A 143 1.48 23.78 -3.29
N TYR A 144 0.84 23.66 -2.13
CA TYR A 144 0.64 22.36 -1.47
C TYR A 144 -0.83 21.93 -1.36
N SER A 145 -1.08 20.63 -1.52
CA SER A 145 -2.29 19.96 -1.04
C SER A 145 -1.95 18.86 -0.04
N ALA A 146 -2.83 18.68 0.95
CA ALA A 146 -2.79 17.48 1.78
C ALA A 146 -3.02 16.27 0.87
N ASN A 147 -2.39 15.14 1.15
CA ASN A 147 -2.37 14.00 0.24
C ASN A 147 -2.65 12.70 1.00
N ASP A 148 -1.85 11.65 0.80
CA ASP A 148 -2.00 10.38 1.49
C ASP A 148 -1.81 10.52 3.01
N VAL A 149 -2.60 9.75 3.77
CA VAL A 149 -2.59 9.75 5.23
C VAL A 149 -2.37 8.33 5.75
N SER A 150 -1.58 8.21 6.81
CA SER A 150 -1.49 6.99 7.64
C SER A 150 -1.77 7.33 9.10
N VAL A 151 -1.95 6.31 9.95
CA VAL A 151 -2.35 6.47 11.35
C VAL A 151 -1.52 5.62 12.29
N GLY A 152 -1.35 6.12 13.51
CA GLY A 152 -0.76 5.40 14.64
C GLY A 152 -1.01 6.15 15.94
N ASP A 153 -1.14 5.43 17.04
CA ASP A 153 -1.18 6.01 18.39
C ASP A 153 0.25 6.38 18.78
N VAL A 154 0.65 7.64 18.61
CA VAL A 154 2.07 8.03 18.75
C VAL A 154 2.45 8.38 20.18
N ASP A 155 1.48 8.61 21.06
CA ASP A 155 1.73 8.97 22.47
C ASP A 155 1.23 7.93 23.50
N GLY A 156 0.51 6.91 23.04
CA GLY A 156 0.09 5.73 23.78
C GLY A 156 -1.23 5.91 24.55
N ASP A 157 -2.03 6.92 24.20
CA ASP A 157 -3.28 7.25 24.89
C ASP A 157 -4.51 6.46 24.39
N GLY A 158 -4.32 5.64 23.35
CA GLY A 158 -5.32 4.77 22.72
C GLY A 158 -6.11 5.43 21.59
N ARG A 159 -5.67 6.60 21.10
CA ARG A 159 -6.28 7.30 19.96
C ARG A 159 -5.26 7.41 18.83
N TYR A 160 -5.76 7.45 17.60
CA TYR A 160 -4.89 7.66 16.46
C TYR A 160 -4.55 9.13 16.30
N GLU A 161 -3.26 9.38 16.09
CA GLU A 161 -2.76 10.54 15.36
C GLU A 161 -2.69 10.23 13.87
N TYR A 162 -2.73 11.30 13.07
CA TYR A 162 -2.79 11.24 11.62
C TYR A 162 -1.52 11.83 11.03
N VAL A 163 -0.78 11.00 10.31
CA VAL A 163 0.42 11.42 9.56
C VAL A 163 0.00 11.81 8.16
N VAL A 164 0.13 13.09 7.83
CA VAL A 164 -0.32 13.70 6.57
C VAL A 164 0.90 13.98 5.70
N LYS A 165 0.94 13.35 4.52
CA LYS A 165 1.88 13.73 3.47
C LYS A 165 1.38 14.98 2.76
N TRP A 166 2.23 15.99 2.64
CA TRP A 166 1.98 17.16 1.80
C TRP A 166 2.61 16.97 0.43
N ASP A 167 1.79 17.06 -0.61
CA ASP A 167 2.24 16.93 -1.99
C ASP A 167 2.32 18.31 -2.64
N PRO A 168 3.49 18.71 -3.19
CA PRO A 168 3.60 19.93 -3.94
C PRO A 168 2.87 19.78 -5.29
N SER A 169 2.24 20.84 -5.78
CA SER A 169 1.47 20.83 -7.03
C SER A 169 2.28 20.51 -8.29
N ASN A 170 3.61 20.45 -8.17
CA ASN A 170 4.52 20.04 -9.21
C ASN A 170 5.22 18.70 -8.90
N SER A 171 4.64 17.84 -8.07
CA SER A 171 5.05 16.43 -7.94
C SER A 171 5.04 15.73 -9.30
N LYS A 172 5.79 14.62 -9.41
CA LYS A 172 6.06 13.96 -10.69
C LYS A 172 5.84 12.46 -10.59
N ASP A 173 5.22 11.88 -11.62
CA ASP A 173 5.48 10.47 -11.91
C ASP A 173 6.96 10.29 -12.27
N VAL A 174 7.53 9.11 -12.05
CA VAL A 174 8.97 8.88 -12.32
C VAL A 174 9.33 9.04 -13.81
N SER A 175 8.37 8.89 -14.73
CA SER A 175 8.56 9.13 -16.16
C SER A 175 8.61 10.61 -16.54
N GLN A 176 8.22 11.51 -15.63
CA GLN A 176 8.07 12.94 -15.92
C GLN A 176 9.32 13.73 -15.49
N VAL A 177 9.77 14.64 -16.34
CA VAL A 177 10.88 15.56 -16.05
C VAL A 177 10.43 16.78 -15.24
N GLY A 178 11.35 17.36 -14.49
CA GLY A 178 11.16 18.62 -13.77
C GLY A 178 11.50 18.51 -12.28
N TYR A 179 11.83 19.66 -11.69
CA TYR A 179 12.01 19.79 -10.25
C TYR A 179 10.67 19.62 -9.53
N THR A 180 10.75 19.24 -8.26
CA THR A 180 9.59 19.21 -7.35
C THR A 180 9.88 20.07 -6.13
N GLY A 181 8.83 20.56 -5.48
CA GLY A 181 8.92 21.01 -4.09
C GLY A 181 9.34 19.87 -3.14
N PRO A 182 9.82 20.18 -1.94
CA PRO A 182 10.07 19.17 -0.90
C PRO A 182 8.77 18.47 -0.47
N VAL A 183 8.91 17.27 0.08
CA VAL A 183 7.81 16.55 0.72
C VAL A 183 7.84 16.81 2.22
N TYR A 184 6.67 17.08 2.80
CA TYR A 184 6.51 17.19 4.26
C TYR A 184 5.64 16.06 4.81
N LEU A 185 6.00 15.54 5.98
CA LEU A 185 5.18 14.62 6.77
C LEU A 185 4.82 15.31 8.09
N ASP A 186 3.55 15.64 8.27
CA ASP A 186 3.05 16.23 9.52
C ASP A 186 2.34 15.18 10.36
N THR A 187 2.49 15.22 11.68
CA THR A 187 1.67 14.40 12.60
C THR A 187 0.70 15.28 13.36
N TYR A 188 -0.60 15.00 13.24
CA TYR A 188 -1.68 15.73 13.91
C TYR A 188 -2.48 14.87 14.86
N ARG A 189 -2.86 15.44 16.01
CA ARG A 189 -4.01 14.92 16.77
C ARG A 189 -5.33 15.29 16.07
N LEU A 190 -6.40 14.55 16.36
CA LEU A 190 -7.73 14.80 15.80
C LEU A 190 -8.28 16.22 16.09
N ASP A 191 -7.80 16.85 17.16
CA ASP A 191 -8.18 18.22 17.54
C ASP A 191 -7.47 19.34 16.74
N GLY A 192 -6.59 18.98 15.79
CA GLY A 192 -5.82 19.93 14.98
C GLY A 192 -4.48 20.34 15.59
N THR A 193 -4.08 19.76 16.73
CA THR A 193 -2.73 19.97 17.28
C THR A 193 -1.70 19.34 16.35
N LEU A 194 -0.92 20.17 15.66
CA LEU A 194 0.30 19.75 14.96
C LEU A 194 1.36 19.38 16.00
N LEU A 195 1.76 18.11 16.05
CA LEU A 195 2.83 17.63 16.93
C LEU A 195 4.21 17.99 16.39
N HIS A 196 4.45 17.70 15.10
CA HIS A 196 5.70 18.00 14.41
C HIS A 196 5.54 17.92 12.89
N ARG A 197 6.54 18.45 12.18
CA ARG A 197 6.73 18.36 10.73
C ARG A 197 8.11 17.80 10.42
N ILE A 198 8.19 16.73 9.64
CA ILE A 198 9.42 16.25 9.01
C ILE A 198 9.51 16.88 7.61
N ASP A 199 10.64 17.49 7.29
CA ASP A 199 10.96 18.04 5.97
C ASP A 199 11.94 17.10 5.28
N LEU A 200 11.51 16.39 4.23
CA LEU A 200 12.37 15.44 3.53
C LEU A 200 13.49 16.11 2.72
N GLY A 201 13.41 17.43 2.53
CA GLY A 201 14.42 18.22 1.85
C GLY A 201 14.43 18.02 0.34
N VAL A 202 15.43 18.60 -0.32
CA VAL A 202 15.51 18.65 -1.79
C VAL A 202 15.95 17.34 -2.44
N ASN A 203 16.59 16.45 -1.67
CA ASN A 203 17.16 15.20 -2.17
C ASN A 203 16.18 14.02 -2.12
N ILE A 204 14.91 14.28 -1.79
CA ILE A 204 13.79 13.35 -1.95
C ILE A 204 12.79 13.99 -2.92
N ARG A 205 12.64 13.37 -4.09
CA ARG A 205 11.73 13.85 -5.12
C ARG A 205 10.27 13.58 -4.72
N ALA A 206 9.37 14.49 -5.07
CA ALA A 206 7.94 14.35 -4.75
C ALA A 206 7.19 13.60 -5.86
N GLY A 207 6.31 12.69 -5.47
CA GLY A 207 5.48 11.88 -6.36
C GLY A 207 5.11 10.54 -5.73
N ALA A 208 4.14 9.85 -6.33
CA ALA A 208 3.56 8.62 -5.78
C ALA A 208 4.60 7.52 -5.50
N HIS A 209 5.58 7.34 -6.41
CA HIS A 209 6.53 6.23 -6.33
C HIS A 209 7.74 6.50 -5.43
N TYR A 210 7.91 7.70 -4.86
CA TYR A 210 9.11 8.07 -4.09
C TYR A 210 8.97 7.80 -2.60
N THR A 211 8.27 8.69 -1.88
CA THR A 211 8.16 8.61 -0.42
C THR A 211 7.07 7.62 -0.04
N GLN A 212 7.50 6.50 0.52
CA GLN A 212 6.64 5.50 1.14
C GLN A 212 6.91 5.54 2.65
N PHE A 213 5.94 5.99 3.45
CA PHE A 213 6.10 6.24 4.88
C PHE A 213 5.25 5.29 5.72
N LEU A 214 5.87 4.60 6.67
CA LEU A 214 5.20 3.65 7.55
C LEU A 214 4.95 4.30 8.92
N VAL A 215 3.77 4.05 9.48
CA VAL A 215 3.38 4.48 10.82
C VAL A 215 2.87 3.27 11.60
N TYR A 216 3.64 2.82 12.57
CA TYR A 216 3.36 1.59 13.33
C TYR A 216 4.18 1.53 14.62
N ASP A 217 3.67 0.85 15.65
CA ASP A 217 4.43 0.50 16.86
C ASP A 217 5.32 -0.71 16.56
N PHE A 218 6.56 -0.46 16.13
CA PHE A 218 7.46 -1.51 15.67
C PHE A 218 8.15 -2.25 16.83
N ASP A 219 8.39 -1.56 17.95
CA ASP A 219 9.08 -2.15 19.09
C ASP A 219 8.15 -2.78 20.14
N GLY A 220 6.87 -2.46 20.10
CA GLY A 220 5.83 -2.95 21.00
C GLY A 220 5.76 -2.19 22.33
N ASP A 221 6.25 -0.95 22.41
CA ASP A 221 6.16 -0.11 23.61
C ASP A 221 4.78 0.56 23.80
N GLY A 222 3.88 0.39 22.83
CA GLY A 222 2.55 0.97 22.80
C GLY A 222 2.49 2.35 22.16
N ARG A 223 3.52 2.79 21.44
CA ARG A 223 3.57 4.04 20.68
C ARG A 223 4.08 3.77 19.27
N ALA A 224 3.45 4.40 18.28
CA ALA A 224 3.86 4.27 16.90
C ALA A 224 5.13 5.09 16.59
N GLU A 225 6.07 4.49 15.87
CA GLU A 225 7.13 5.19 15.14
C GLU A 225 6.72 5.54 13.72
N LEU A 226 7.49 6.43 13.10
CA LEU A 226 7.46 6.70 11.67
C LEU A 226 8.76 6.21 11.02
N MET A 227 8.67 5.48 9.90
CA MET A 227 9.84 5.04 9.12
C MET A 227 9.69 5.43 7.65
N THR A 228 10.72 6.05 7.07
CA THR A 228 10.73 6.40 5.65
C THR A 228 12.14 6.53 5.10
N LYS A 229 12.28 6.43 3.77
CA LYS A 229 13.49 6.81 3.05
C LYS A 229 13.76 8.31 3.25
N THR A 230 15.02 8.65 3.54
CA THR A 230 15.52 10.01 3.75
C THR A 230 16.84 10.20 2.99
N ALA A 231 17.36 11.43 3.01
CA ALA A 231 18.57 11.80 2.30
C ALA A 231 19.30 12.95 3.03
N PRO A 232 20.53 13.33 2.61
CA PRO A 232 21.14 14.58 3.08
C PRO A 232 20.18 15.76 2.88
N GLY A 233 20.02 16.59 3.90
CA GLY A 233 19.10 17.73 3.87
C GLY A 233 17.74 17.45 4.51
N THR A 234 17.36 16.19 4.75
CA THR A 234 16.16 15.86 5.52
C THR A 234 16.29 16.39 6.95
N ARG A 235 15.25 17.07 7.45
CA ARG A 235 15.13 17.58 8.83
C ARG A 235 14.02 16.86 9.58
N ASP A 236 14.34 16.45 10.79
CA ASP A 236 13.42 15.81 11.73
C ASP A 236 12.42 16.80 12.33
N GLY A 237 11.48 16.32 13.15
CA GLY A 237 10.47 17.12 13.83
C GLY A 237 11.00 18.16 14.82
N ARG A 238 12.32 18.20 15.05
CA ARG A 238 13.03 19.21 15.85
C ARG A 238 13.90 20.13 14.99
N GLU A 239 13.65 20.13 13.68
CA GLU A 239 14.36 20.91 12.66
C GLU A 239 15.87 20.57 12.52
N ARG A 240 16.29 19.42 13.04
CA ARG A 240 17.68 18.94 12.95
C ARG A 240 17.85 18.06 11.74
N PHE A 241 18.98 18.18 11.06
CA PHE A 241 19.29 17.22 10.00
C PHE A 241 19.37 15.80 10.56
N VAL A 242 18.78 14.84 9.86
CA VAL A 242 18.96 13.42 10.18
C VAL A 242 20.43 13.05 10.08
N THR A 243 20.86 12.09 10.88
CA THR A 243 22.25 11.70 11.00
C THR A 243 22.79 11.20 9.66
N MET A 244 23.82 11.87 9.15
CA MET A 244 24.64 11.35 8.04
C MET A 244 25.62 10.30 8.58
N PRO A 245 25.64 9.06 8.02
CA PRO A 245 26.61 8.05 8.41
C PRO A 245 28.06 8.57 8.35
N HIS A 246 28.91 8.19 9.29
CA HIS A 246 30.29 8.70 9.38
C HIS A 246 31.13 8.48 8.12
N GLU A 247 30.88 7.38 7.41
CA GLU A 247 31.51 7.10 6.13
C GLU A 247 31.14 8.10 5.04
N ASP A 248 29.89 8.58 5.02
CA ASP A 248 29.45 9.61 4.08
C ASP A 248 30.04 10.98 4.43
N VAL A 249 30.12 11.31 5.72
CA VAL A 249 30.81 12.52 6.18
C VAL A 249 32.29 12.50 5.73
N ARG A 250 32.97 11.36 5.89
CA ARG A 250 34.37 11.15 5.45
C ARG A 250 34.51 11.18 3.93
N ALA A 251 33.52 10.68 3.19
CA ALA A 251 33.48 10.75 1.73
C ALA A 251 33.23 12.17 1.20
N GLY A 252 32.85 13.12 2.07
CA GLY A 252 32.76 14.54 1.74
C GLY A 252 31.33 15.05 1.58
N TYR A 253 30.31 14.21 1.73
CA TYR A 253 28.91 14.59 1.62
C TYR A 253 28.48 15.58 2.72
N ARG A 254 27.55 16.47 2.41
CA ARG A 254 27.01 17.48 3.32
C ARG A 254 25.48 17.56 3.22
N HIS A 255 24.82 17.98 4.30
CA HIS A 255 23.37 18.20 4.28
C HIS A 255 22.93 19.37 3.40
N THR A 256 23.87 20.21 2.94
CA THR A 256 23.64 21.31 2.01
C THR A 256 23.80 20.90 0.54
N ASP A 257 24.22 19.67 0.26
CA ASP A 257 24.37 19.18 -1.10
C ASP A 257 22.98 19.10 -1.78
N ASP A 258 22.91 19.51 -3.04
CA ASP A 258 21.72 19.41 -3.88
C ASP A 258 22.02 18.49 -5.06
N TYR A 259 21.46 17.29 -5.04
CA TYR A 259 21.66 16.28 -6.08
C TYR A 259 20.63 16.34 -7.19
N ARG A 260 19.72 17.34 -7.18
CA ARG A 260 18.76 17.52 -8.27
C ARG A 260 19.48 18.01 -9.51
N LEU A 261 19.53 17.17 -10.53
CA LEU A 261 20.23 17.51 -11.77
C LEU A 261 19.53 18.66 -12.52
N SER A 262 20.31 19.60 -13.03
CA SER A 262 19.89 20.49 -14.12
C SER A 262 20.07 19.78 -15.47
N PRO A 263 19.55 20.32 -16.58
CA PRO A 263 19.82 19.76 -17.90
C PRO A 263 21.31 19.64 -18.23
N GLU A 264 22.11 20.64 -17.88
CA GLU A 264 23.56 20.58 -18.07
C GLU A 264 24.20 19.59 -17.08
N GLY A 265 23.74 19.57 -15.82
CA GLY A 265 24.22 18.61 -14.83
C GLY A 265 23.99 17.15 -15.24
N TYR A 266 22.87 16.85 -15.89
CA TYR A 266 22.61 15.51 -16.43
C TYR A 266 23.51 15.18 -17.61
N ARG A 267 23.78 16.16 -18.48
CA ARG A 267 24.76 15.99 -19.56
C ARG A 267 26.15 15.69 -19.00
N ASP A 268 26.61 16.45 -18.01
CA ASP A 268 27.89 16.25 -17.34
C ASP A 268 27.97 14.89 -16.63
N HIS A 269 26.88 14.48 -15.97
CA HIS A 269 26.73 13.14 -15.39
C HIS A 269 26.97 12.05 -16.44
N LEU A 270 26.27 12.13 -17.58
CA LEU A 270 26.46 11.16 -18.67
C LEU A 270 27.88 11.17 -19.24
N VAL A 271 28.57 12.32 -19.27
CA VAL A 271 29.98 12.37 -19.68
C VAL A 271 30.83 11.54 -18.72
N GLY A 272 30.57 11.62 -17.42
CA GLY A 272 31.18 10.76 -16.41
C GLY A 272 30.93 9.26 -16.67
N VAL A 273 29.66 8.89 -16.90
CA VAL A 273 29.26 7.52 -17.23
C VAL A 273 29.99 7.01 -18.48
N PHE A 274 30.02 7.80 -19.55
CA PHE A 274 30.60 7.39 -20.84
C PHE A 274 32.12 7.26 -20.75
N ARG A 275 32.81 8.15 -20.02
CA ARG A 275 34.26 8.01 -19.74
C ARG A 275 34.59 6.72 -19.00
N GLY A 276 33.70 6.28 -18.12
CA GLY A 276 33.84 5.05 -17.34
C GLY A 276 33.51 3.76 -18.11
N TRP A 277 33.06 3.84 -19.38
CA TRP A 277 32.45 2.71 -20.09
C TRP A 277 33.28 1.42 -20.09
N THR A 278 34.57 1.49 -20.45
CA THR A 278 35.45 0.30 -20.49
C THR A 278 35.76 -0.32 -19.13
N SER A 279 35.48 0.41 -18.05
CA SER A 279 35.63 -0.08 -16.68
C SER A 279 34.34 -0.63 -16.10
N HIS A 280 33.20 -0.46 -16.81
CA HIS A 280 31.92 -0.97 -16.33
C HIS A 280 31.94 -2.50 -16.25
N PRO A 281 31.48 -3.12 -15.13
CA PRO A 281 31.60 -4.57 -14.93
C PRO A 281 31.01 -5.43 -16.07
N GLU A 282 29.90 -5.00 -16.65
CA GLU A 282 29.26 -5.71 -17.77
C GLU A 282 30.06 -5.62 -19.08
N VAL A 283 30.79 -4.51 -19.30
CA VAL A 283 31.67 -4.32 -20.47
C VAL A 283 32.95 -5.15 -20.30
N VAL A 284 33.57 -5.10 -19.11
CA VAL A 284 34.74 -5.91 -18.77
C VAL A 284 34.45 -7.40 -18.89
N ALA A 285 33.24 -7.83 -18.50
CA ALA A 285 32.82 -9.21 -18.62
C ALA A 285 32.40 -9.63 -20.04
N GLY A 286 32.45 -8.72 -21.02
CA GLY A 286 32.05 -8.99 -22.41
C GLY A 286 30.55 -9.23 -22.61
N ARG A 287 29.72 -8.86 -21.62
CA ARG A 287 28.25 -8.98 -21.70
C ARG A 287 27.62 -7.79 -22.42
N TRP A 288 28.25 -6.62 -22.32
CA TRP A 288 27.87 -5.40 -23.04
C TRP A 288 28.86 -5.08 -24.16
N PRO A 289 28.47 -4.25 -25.15
CA PRO A 289 29.35 -3.82 -26.23
C PRO A 289 30.63 -3.17 -25.70
N ALA A 290 31.76 -3.45 -26.37
CA ALA A 290 33.07 -2.95 -25.94
C ALA A 290 33.18 -1.42 -26.06
N THR A 291 32.40 -0.81 -26.95
CA THR A 291 32.30 0.64 -27.13
C THR A 291 30.85 1.12 -27.14
N LEU A 292 30.63 2.38 -26.78
CA LEU A 292 29.31 3.02 -26.85
C LEU A 292 28.81 3.11 -28.29
N GLU A 293 29.68 3.34 -29.27
CA GLU A 293 29.32 3.35 -30.69
C GLU A 293 28.74 2.00 -31.12
N GLN A 294 29.35 0.88 -30.69
CA GLN A 294 28.78 -0.45 -30.91
C GLN A 294 27.41 -0.59 -30.23
N ALA A 295 27.25 -0.05 -29.02
CA ALA A 295 25.98 -0.07 -28.31
C ALA A 295 24.89 0.75 -29.04
N PHE A 296 25.26 1.84 -29.70
CA PHE A 296 24.35 2.67 -30.51
C PHE A 296 24.16 2.12 -31.93
N GLY A 297 24.98 1.16 -32.36
CA GLY A 297 24.95 0.59 -33.71
C GLY A 297 25.55 1.52 -34.77
N ILE A 298 26.57 2.30 -34.43
CA ILE A 298 27.31 3.18 -35.33
C ILE A 298 28.78 2.77 -35.42
N GLU A 299 29.49 3.23 -36.46
CA GLU A 299 30.94 3.00 -36.61
C GLU A 299 31.71 3.67 -35.45
N GLN A 300 32.74 2.99 -34.94
CA GLN A 300 33.60 3.52 -33.89
C GLN A 300 34.37 4.74 -34.40
N ARG A 301 34.34 5.83 -33.63
CA ARG A 301 34.98 7.10 -34.01
C ARG A 301 36.15 7.45 -33.10
N TYR A 302 36.15 6.92 -31.88
CA TYR A 302 37.09 7.32 -30.84
C TYR A 302 37.90 6.14 -30.28
N ALA A 303 39.04 6.47 -29.67
CA ALA A 303 39.84 5.53 -28.90
C ALA A 303 39.33 5.45 -27.46
N TYR A 304 39.45 4.28 -26.84
CA TYR A 304 39.08 4.06 -25.44
C TYR A 304 40.34 3.83 -24.57
N PRO A 305 40.34 4.22 -23.28
CA PRO A 305 39.26 4.92 -22.57
C PRO A 305 39.03 6.34 -23.13
N LEU A 306 37.77 6.78 -23.14
CA LEU A 306 37.41 8.06 -23.75
C LEU A 306 38.03 9.25 -23.01
N SER A 307 38.56 10.20 -23.78
CA SER A 307 38.86 11.52 -23.25
C SER A 307 37.58 12.25 -22.85
N THR A 308 37.68 13.33 -22.08
CA THR A 308 36.51 14.16 -21.77
C THR A 308 35.86 14.73 -23.02
N GLU A 309 36.67 15.16 -24.00
CA GLU A 309 36.19 15.72 -25.27
C GLU A 309 35.40 14.67 -26.08
N ASP A 310 35.95 13.46 -26.22
CA ASP A 310 35.32 12.39 -26.99
C ASP A 310 34.04 11.87 -26.31
N ALA A 311 34.05 11.72 -24.98
CA ALA A 311 32.86 11.35 -24.23
C ALA A 311 31.77 12.42 -24.34
N THR A 312 32.16 13.70 -24.30
CA THR A 312 31.24 14.83 -24.50
C THR A 312 30.57 14.76 -25.88
N ALA A 313 31.34 14.51 -26.94
CA ALA A 313 30.81 14.36 -28.29
C ALA A 313 29.85 13.14 -28.42
N LEU A 314 30.17 12.02 -27.76
CA LEU A 314 29.28 10.84 -27.73
C LEU A 314 28.01 11.07 -26.93
N VAL A 315 28.07 11.81 -25.81
CA VAL A 315 26.88 12.19 -25.03
C VAL A 315 25.98 13.09 -25.84
N ASP A 316 26.52 14.10 -26.54
CA ASP A 316 25.74 14.96 -27.41
C ASP A 316 25.08 14.16 -28.54
N HIS A 317 25.82 13.23 -29.16
CA HIS A 317 25.24 12.30 -30.13
C HIS A 317 24.14 11.43 -29.53
N PHE A 318 24.34 10.92 -28.31
CA PHE A 318 23.36 10.10 -27.61
C PHE A 318 22.05 10.89 -27.36
N ILE A 319 22.18 12.11 -26.83
CA ILE A 319 21.05 12.96 -26.46
C ILE A 319 20.31 13.52 -27.68
N ASP A 320 21.03 13.97 -28.71
CA ASP A 320 20.43 14.72 -29.82
C ASP A 320 20.09 13.85 -31.04
N VAL A 321 20.71 12.67 -31.16
CA VAL A 321 20.55 11.80 -32.34
C VAL A 321 20.03 10.43 -31.95
N TYR A 322 20.77 9.68 -31.12
CA TYR A 322 20.40 8.30 -30.81
C TYR A 322 19.06 8.22 -30.08
N ALA A 323 18.91 8.90 -28.93
CA ALA A 323 17.70 8.82 -28.13
C ALA A 323 16.45 9.30 -28.89
N PRO A 324 16.45 10.44 -29.61
CA PRO A 324 15.32 10.84 -30.44
C PRO A 324 15.02 9.87 -31.59
N SER A 325 16.02 9.21 -32.17
CA SER A 325 15.81 8.17 -33.20
C SER A 325 15.08 6.93 -32.66
N ARG A 326 15.22 6.64 -31.36
CA ARG A 326 14.53 5.54 -30.68
C ARG A 326 13.07 5.89 -30.37
N SER A 327 12.82 7.17 -30.04
CA SER A 327 11.48 7.73 -29.82
C SER A 327 11.56 9.25 -29.78
N ALA A 328 10.67 9.92 -30.52
CA ALA A 328 10.55 11.39 -30.53
C ALA A 328 10.21 11.99 -29.15
N ASN A 329 9.74 11.17 -28.21
CA ASN A 329 9.44 11.61 -26.85
C ASN A 329 10.67 11.58 -25.92
N ASN A 330 11.82 11.07 -26.36
CA ASN A 330 13.06 11.09 -25.58
C ASN A 330 13.68 12.49 -25.61
N LYS A 331 13.22 13.36 -24.71
CA LYS A 331 13.61 14.78 -24.64
C LYS A 331 14.71 15.01 -23.58
N LEU A 332 15.86 14.35 -23.73
CA LEU A 332 16.89 14.32 -22.69
C LEU A 332 17.58 15.67 -22.42
N ARG A 333 17.54 16.62 -23.37
CA ARG A 333 17.92 18.03 -23.13
C ARG A 333 17.02 18.77 -22.13
N GLN A 334 15.88 18.19 -21.76
CA GLN A 334 14.93 18.73 -20.78
C GLN A 334 14.99 17.98 -19.45
N PHE A 335 15.88 16.98 -19.31
CA PHE A 335 15.99 16.17 -18.11
C PHE A 335 16.47 17.03 -16.94
N ALA A 336 15.64 17.16 -15.92
CA ALA A 336 15.93 17.98 -14.76
C ALA A 336 15.15 17.50 -13.53
N GLY A 337 15.69 17.78 -12.34
CA GLY A 337 15.03 17.56 -11.05
C GLY A 337 15.10 16.13 -10.51
N PHE A 338 15.80 15.23 -11.18
CA PHE A 338 16.05 13.85 -10.70
C PHE A 338 17.26 13.81 -9.78
N ILE A 339 17.25 12.86 -8.85
CA ILE A 339 18.35 12.56 -7.91
C ILE A 339 18.87 11.17 -8.21
N VAL A 340 19.85 11.09 -9.12
CA VAL A 340 20.44 9.82 -9.57
C VAL A 340 21.74 9.48 -8.86
N ASP A 341 22.24 10.40 -8.03
CA ASP A 341 23.46 10.26 -7.23
C ASP A 341 23.22 10.68 -5.78
N GLY A 342 24.28 10.58 -4.96
CA GLY A 342 24.25 10.93 -3.56
C GLY A 342 23.75 9.79 -2.67
N PRO A 343 24.04 9.86 -1.36
CA PRO A 343 23.70 8.81 -0.42
C PRO A 343 22.20 8.79 -0.12
N GLU A 344 21.67 7.59 0.14
CA GLU A 344 20.27 7.34 0.49
C GLU A 344 20.19 6.67 1.85
N TYR A 345 19.20 7.06 2.64
CA TYR A 345 19.06 6.65 4.02
C TYR A 345 17.67 6.07 4.31
N LEU A 346 17.58 5.28 5.37
CA LEU A 346 16.34 4.85 6.00
C LEU A 346 16.37 5.35 7.45
N THR A 347 15.37 6.13 7.84
CA THR A 347 15.31 6.75 9.17
C THR A 347 14.07 6.29 9.92
N VAL A 348 14.26 5.94 11.19
CA VAL A 348 13.21 5.75 12.19
C VAL A 348 13.07 7.06 12.98
N PHE A 349 11.83 7.53 13.11
CA PHE A 349 11.47 8.72 13.86
C PHE A 349 10.50 8.35 14.99
N ASP A 350 10.68 9.03 16.13
CA ASP A 350 9.72 9.01 17.24
C ASP A 350 8.40 9.62 16.76
N GLY A 351 7.28 8.89 16.84
CA GLY A 351 6.03 9.34 16.25
C GLY A 351 5.47 10.63 16.90
N ALA A 352 5.64 10.79 18.22
CA ALA A 352 5.10 11.93 18.95
C ALA A 352 5.88 13.23 18.74
N THR A 353 7.20 13.13 18.56
CA THR A 353 8.08 14.32 18.48
C THR A 353 8.72 14.51 17.12
N GLY A 354 8.63 13.53 16.23
CA GLY A 354 9.30 13.50 14.93
C GLY A 354 10.81 13.48 15.04
N ARG A 355 11.38 13.31 16.23
CA ARG A 355 12.82 13.26 16.44
C ARG A 355 13.38 12.00 15.78
N GLU A 356 14.50 12.14 15.09
CA GLU A 356 15.29 10.98 14.68
C GLU A 356 15.59 10.05 15.87
N LEU A 357 15.30 8.76 15.71
CA LEU A 357 15.73 7.68 16.61
C LEU A 357 16.98 6.99 16.07
N GLN A 358 16.99 6.63 14.79
CA GLN A 358 18.15 6.11 14.10
C GLN A 358 18.06 6.31 12.59
N THR A 359 19.19 6.61 11.96
CA THR A 359 19.37 6.53 10.51
C THR A 359 20.39 5.47 10.13
N VAL A 360 20.05 4.66 9.13
CA VAL A 360 20.94 3.70 8.46
C VAL A 360 20.95 3.96 6.95
N ARG A 361 21.84 3.30 6.20
CA ARG A 361 21.77 3.35 4.74
C ARG A 361 20.48 2.71 4.24
N TYR A 362 19.89 3.31 3.21
CA TYR A 362 18.78 2.70 2.51
C TYR A 362 19.28 1.49 1.73
N GLU A 363 18.70 0.34 2.01
CA GLU A 363 18.88 -0.88 1.23
C GLU A 363 17.50 -1.36 0.80
N PRO A 364 17.27 -1.62 -0.49
CA PRO A 364 18.25 -1.80 -1.59
C PRO A 364 18.80 -0.50 -2.18
N GLY A 365 20.12 -0.45 -2.38
CA GLY A 365 20.83 0.73 -2.89
C GLY A 365 20.59 1.01 -4.38
N ARG A 366 20.82 2.26 -4.80
CA ARG A 366 20.55 2.75 -6.15
C ARG A 366 21.38 2.08 -7.25
N THR A 367 22.66 1.83 -6.99
CA THR A 367 23.67 1.37 -7.98
C THR A 367 24.06 2.44 -8.99
N ASP A 368 23.14 2.92 -9.81
CA ASP A 368 23.38 3.89 -10.90
C ASP A 368 22.12 4.71 -11.22
N ASP A 369 22.12 5.46 -12.31
CA ASP A 369 20.99 6.28 -12.78
C ASP A 369 19.82 5.49 -13.40
N GLY A 370 19.83 4.16 -13.29
CA GLY A 370 18.85 3.27 -13.89
C GLY A 370 19.40 2.43 -15.05
N LEU A 371 20.66 2.61 -15.45
CA LEU A 371 21.30 1.85 -16.51
C LEU A 371 21.20 0.33 -16.28
N MET A 372 21.60 -0.17 -15.10
CA MET A 372 21.46 -1.58 -14.73
C MET A 372 20.01 -2.00 -14.43
N TRP A 373 19.14 -1.05 -14.11
CA TRP A 373 17.70 -1.29 -13.91
C TRP A 373 16.92 -1.38 -15.22
N GLY A 374 17.55 -1.08 -16.36
CA GLY A 374 16.94 -1.16 -17.69
C GLY A 374 16.23 0.10 -18.16
N ASP A 375 16.51 1.25 -17.54
CA ASP A 375 15.88 2.54 -17.86
C ASP A 375 16.31 3.12 -19.21
N TYR A 376 17.42 2.64 -19.75
CA TYR A 376 17.95 3.02 -21.06
C TYR A 376 17.67 1.98 -22.16
N ALA A 377 17.21 0.79 -21.79
CA ALA A 377 17.18 -0.37 -22.70
C ALA A 377 16.05 -0.27 -23.74
N MET A 378 14.89 0.22 -23.31
CA MET A 378 13.67 0.27 -24.13
C MET A 378 13.70 1.42 -25.15
N SER A 379 12.67 1.55 -25.99
CA SER A 379 12.56 2.64 -26.96
C SER A 379 12.38 4.00 -26.28
N ARG A 380 11.61 4.03 -25.19
CA ARG A 380 11.58 5.13 -24.22
C ARG A 380 12.78 5.02 -23.30
N ILE A 381 13.60 6.05 -23.30
CA ILE A 381 14.78 6.18 -22.42
C ILE A 381 14.37 7.10 -21.27
N GLU A 382 14.29 6.54 -20.07
CA GLU A 382 13.71 7.17 -18.89
C GLU A 382 14.61 6.97 -17.66
N PRO A 383 15.77 7.66 -17.59
CA PRO A 383 16.68 7.57 -16.45
C PRO A 383 15.96 7.91 -15.15
N GLY A 384 16.25 7.17 -14.08
CA GLY A 384 15.57 7.36 -12.79
C GLY A 384 14.13 6.81 -12.73
N ASN A 385 13.70 5.97 -13.69
CA ASN A 385 12.34 5.42 -13.70
C ASN A 385 12.25 4.13 -12.86
N ARG A 386 12.73 2.99 -13.37
CA ARG A 386 12.60 1.67 -12.70
C ARG A 386 13.38 1.64 -11.41
N VAL A 387 14.50 2.35 -11.36
CA VAL A 387 15.32 2.46 -10.15
C VAL A 387 14.55 3.14 -9.01
N ASP A 388 13.74 4.17 -9.26
CA ASP A 388 13.03 4.91 -8.20
C ASP A 388 11.56 4.47 -8.05
N ARG A 389 11.32 3.17 -8.27
CA ARG A 389 10.05 2.52 -7.95
C ARG A 389 10.11 1.92 -6.54
N PHE A 390 9.61 2.64 -5.54
CA PHE A 390 9.64 2.19 -4.16
C PHE A 390 8.29 1.68 -3.68
N LEU A 391 8.27 0.67 -2.80
CA LEU A 391 7.08 0.24 -2.06
C LEU A 391 7.41 0.08 -0.58
N SER A 392 6.40 0.15 0.28
CA SER A 392 6.53 -0.14 1.70
C SER A 392 5.35 -0.93 2.26
N GLY A 393 5.55 -1.59 3.39
CA GLY A 393 4.48 -2.24 4.14
C GLY A 393 4.92 -2.65 5.53
N VAL A 394 4.00 -3.21 6.30
CA VAL A 394 4.25 -3.81 7.61
C VAL A 394 3.87 -5.29 7.55
N ALA A 395 4.66 -6.16 8.17
CA ALA A 395 4.34 -7.58 8.25
C ALA A 395 4.75 -8.20 9.58
N TYR A 396 3.94 -9.12 10.08
CA TYR A 396 4.28 -9.96 11.23
C TYR A 396 5.04 -11.20 10.77
N LEU A 397 6.29 -11.00 10.34
CA LEU A 397 7.16 -12.05 9.76
C LEU A 397 7.58 -13.12 10.78
N ASP A 398 7.45 -12.87 12.09
CA ASP A 398 7.64 -13.87 13.13
C ASP A 398 6.31 -14.33 13.77
N GLY A 399 5.19 -13.87 13.21
CA GLY A 399 3.83 -14.07 13.71
C GLY A 399 3.50 -13.30 15.00
N LYS A 400 4.38 -12.41 15.48
CA LYS A 400 4.29 -11.77 16.80
C LYS A 400 4.60 -10.28 16.83
N ARG A 401 5.64 -9.82 16.15
CA ARG A 401 6.07 -8.42 16.10
C ARG A 401 6.05 -7.92 14.66
N PRO A 402 5.64 -6.66 14.45
CA PRO A 402 5.69 -6.05 13.13
C PRO A 402 7.14 -5.78 12.70
N SER A 403 7.44 -6.14 11.45
CA SER A 403 8.63 -5.78 10.71
C SER A 403 8.27 -4.75 9.63
N ALA A 404 9.16 -3.80 9.37
CA ALA A 404 9.02 -2.86 8.26
C ALA A 404 9.49 -3.51 6.95
N ILE A 405 8.79 -3.24 5.85
CA ILE A 405 9.14 -3.68 4.49
C ILE A 405 9.47 -2.43 3.67
N PHE A 406 10.60 -2.45 2.96
CA PHE A 406 10.97 -1.46 1.95
C PHE A 406 11.48 -2.16 0.69
N ALA A 407 10.85 -1.89 -0.44
CA ALA A 407 11.16 -2.51 -1.72
C ALA A 407 11.63 -1.47 -2.75
N ARG A 408 12.44 -1.93 -3.71
CA ARG A 408 12.89 -1.15 -4.88
C ARG A 408 12.81 -1.98 -6.15
N GLY A 409 12.15 -1.43 -7.17
CA GLY A 409 11.99 -2.03 -8.49
C GLY A 409 11.01 -3.21 -8.53
N TYR A 410 10.16 -3.23 -9.55
CA TYR A 410 9.23 -4.35 -9.81
C TYR A 410 9.12 -4.75 -11.30
N TYR A 411 9.56 -3.89 -12.21
CA TYR A 411 9.51 -4.15 -13.64
C TYR A 411 10.62 -5.09 -14.14
N THR A 412 11.83 -4.93 -13.59
CA THR A 412 13.05 -5.66 -13.96
C THR A 412 13.65 -6.29 -12.71
N ARG A 413 14.78 -5.78 -12.19
CA ARG A 413 15.28 -6.20 -10.87
C ARG A 413 14.24 -5.83 -9.82
N SER A 414 13.98 -6.78 -8.93
CA SER A 414 13.02 -6.64 -7.85
C SER A 414 13.64 -7.01 -6.53
N THR A 415 13.49 -6.12 -5.57
CA THR A 415 14.15 -6.24 -4.27
C THR A 415 13.22 -5.86 -3.14
N VAL A 416 13.23 -6.62 -2.07
CA VAL A 416 12.40 -6.42 -0.87
C VAL A 416 13.28 -6.63 0.36
N ALA A 417 13.57 -5.54 1.07
CA ALA A 417 14.30 -5.56 2.34
C ALA A 417 13.32 -5.45 3.51
N THR A 418 13.58 -6.21 4.57
CA THR A 418 12.77 -6.20 5.79
C THR A 418 13.61 -5.81 6.99
N TYR A 419 13.00 -5.11 7.95
CA TYR A 419 13.69 -4.56 9.12
C TYR A 419 12.89 -4.76 10.40
N ASP A 420 13.59 -5.13 11.47
CA ASP A 420 13.07 -5.19 12.83
C ASP A 420 13.61 -3.99 13.63
N TRP A 421 12.73 -3.32 14.37
CA TRP A 421 13.09 -2.24 15.30
C TRP A 421 12.89 -2.72 16.75
N ASP A 422 13.95 -2.64 17.56
CA ASP A 422 13.93 -3.07 18.96
C ASP A 422 13.82 -1.91 19.97
N GLY A 423 13.45 -0.72 19.50
CA GLY A 423 13.42 0.51 20.30
C GLY A 423 14.78 1.24 20.37
N ARG A 424 15.84 0.61 19.85
CA ARG A 424 17.20 1.17 19.89
C ARG A 424 17.98 0.97 18.60
N ARG A 425 17.75 -0.14 17.90
CA ARG A 425 18.47 -0.53 16.69
C ARG A 425 17.54 -1.10 15.65
N LEU A 426 17.61 -0.51 14.47
CA LEU A 426 17.03 -1.03 13.24
C LEU A 426 17.96 -2.09 12.68
N ARG A 427 17.45 -3.29 12.49
CA ARG A 427 18.19 -4.44 11.99
C ARG A 427 17.51 -4.97 10.76
N LYS A 428 18.26 -5.07 9.65
CA LYS A 428 17.77 -5.80 8.49
C LYS A 428 17.58 -7.27 8.87
N ARG A 429 16.37 -7.79 8.66
CA ARG A 429 16.01 -9.19 8.91
C ARG A 429 16.44 -10.05 7.73
N TRP A 430 16.03 -9.69 6.52
CA TRP A 430 16.51 -10.30 5.27
C TRP A 430 16.35 -9.35 4.07
N LEU A 431 16.94 -9.73 2.93
CA LEU A 431 16.75 -9.08 1.64
C LEU A 431 16.44 -10.16 0.60
N ALA A 432 15.26 -10.09 -0.01
CA ALA A 432 14.95 -10.82 -1.23
C ALA A 432 15.38 -9.97 -2.42
N ASP A 433 16.16 -10.54 -3.34
CA ASP A 433 16.73 -9.81 -4.49
C ASP A 433 16.80 -10.73 -5.69
N SER A 434 16.07 -10.40 -6.76
CA SER A 434 16.08 -11.17 -7.99
C SER A 434 17.45 -11.22 -8.68
N GLY A 435 18.38 -10.33 -8.30
CA GLY A 435 19.54 -10.01 -9.08
C GLY A 435 19.19 -9.16 -10.30
N TRP A 436 20.22 -8.75 -11.03
CA TRP A 436 20.09 -7.97 -12.25
C TRP A 436 19.44 -8.79 -13.36
N VAL A 437 18.63 -8.16 -14.19
CA VAL A 437 18.18 -8.81 -15.42
C VAL A 437 19.31 -8.72 -16.46
N PRO A 438 19.79 -9.83 -17.03
CA PRO A 438 20.81 -9.79 -18.07
C PRO A 438 20.34 -9.01 -19.30
N MET A 439 21.17 -8.05 -19.71
CA MET A 439 21.00 -7.29 -20.94
C MET A 439 22.25 -7.46 -21.80
N THR A 440 22.08 -7.70 -23.10
CA THR A 440 23.21 -7.75 -24.04
C THR A 440 23.62 -6.37 -24.53
N ASN A 441 22.73 -5.38 -24.38
CA ASN A 441 22.99 -3.98 -24.70
C ASN A 441 22.07 -3.07 -23.86
N PRO A 442 22.60 -2.24 -22.96
CA PRO A 442 21.76 -1.44 -22.05
C PRO A 442 21.03 -0.28 -22.75
N PHE A 443 21.30 0.00 -24.03
CA PHE A 443 20.64 1.05 -24.81
C PHE A 443 19.64 0.51 -25.84
N ARG A 444 19.56 -0.81 -26.01
CA ARG A 444 18.72 -1.48 -27.01
C ARG A 444 18.45 -2.94 -26.65
N ASP A 445 17.64 -3.17 -25.64
CA ASP A 445 17.21 -4.50 -25.22
C ASP A 445 15.80 -4.46 -24.61
N SER A 446 15.26 -5.62 -24.20
CA SER A 446 13.96 -5.77 -23.56
C SER A 446 14.09 -6.61 -22.29
N PRO A 447 14.41 -6.00 -21.13
CA PRO A 447 14.64 -6.72 -19.88
C PRO A 447 13.33 -7.21 -19.20
N HIS A 448 12.16 -6.82 -19.69
CA HIS A 448 10.89 -7.30 -19.12
C HIS A 448 10.68 -8.79 -19.42
N GLY A 449 10.12 -9.52 -18.45
CA GLY A 449 9.77 -10.93 -18.60
C GLY A 449 10.94 -11.91 -18.54
N ARG A 450 12.15 -11.43 -18.22
CA ARG A 450 13.37 -12.25 -18.09
C ARG A 450 13.72 -12.52 -16.65
N ASP A 451 14.39 -13.64 -16.42
CA ASP A 451 14.91 -14.04 -15.11
C ASP A 451 16.07 -13.12 -14.68
N GLY A 452 16.10 -12.80 -13.37
CA GLY A 452 17.23 -12.12 -12.75
C GLY A 452 18.43 -13.05 -12.49
N THR A 453 19.58 -12.47 -12.19
CA THR A 453 20.84 -13.22 -11.99
C THR A 453 20.96 -13.98 -10.67
N ASN A 454 20.06 -13.77 -9.70
CA ASN A 454 20.04 -14.55 -8.46
C ASN A 454 19.09 -15.76 -8.60
N PRO A 455 19.59 -17.01 -8.73
CA PRO A 455 18.75 -18.15 -9.06
C PRO A 455 17.59 -18.42 -8.09
N SER A 456 17.75 -18.13 -6.79
CA SER A 456 16.69 -18.38 -5.79
C SER A 456 15.50 -17.41 -5.88
N HIS A 457 15.71 -16.25 -6.49
CA HIS A 457 14.71 -15.18 -6.59
C HIS A 457 14.54 -14.66 -8.03
N ALA A 458 15.18 -15.31 -9.01
CA ALA A 458 15.26 -14.86 -10.39
C ALA A 458 13.89 -14.59 -11.02
N LYS A 459 12.87 -15.34 -10.59
CA LYS A 459 11.50 -15.22 -11.09
C LYS A 459 10.66 -14.13 -10.41
N LEU A 460 11.20 -13.40 -9.44
CA LEU A 460 10.54 -12.25 -8.81
C LEU A 460 10.43 -11.05 -9.78
N THR A 461 11.32 -10.98 -10.78
CA THR A 461 11.32 -9.92 -11.79
C THR A 461 9.96 -9.80 -12.50
N THR A 462 9.58 -8.59 -12.86
CA THR A 462 8.35 -8.28 -13.64
C THR A 462 7.03 -8.61 -12.93
N GLN A 463 7.04 -9.11 -11.69
CA GLN A 463 5.81 -9.51 -11.00
C GLN A 463 5.20 -8.43 -10.11
N GLY A 464 6.01 -7.51 -9.58
CA GLY A 464 5.50 -6.55 -8.59
C GLY A 464 4.46 -5.60 -9.18
N SER A 465 3.52 -5.18 -8.35
CA SER A 465 2.49 -4.17 -8.65
C SER A 465 2.91 -2.78 -8.17
N HIS A 466 2.12 -1.76 -8.49
CA HIS A 466 2.19 -0.44 -7.84
C HIS A 466 1.68 -0.43 -6.37
N SER A 467 1.73 -1.58 -5.72
CA SER A 467 1.44 -1.84 -4.32
C SER A 467 2.03 -3.22 -3.97
N LEU A 468 1.87 -3.65 -2.73
CA LEU A 468 2.09 -5.02 -2.26
C LEU A 468 0.93 -5.40 -1.34
N SER A 469 0.81 -6.65 -0.92
CA SER A 469 -0.04 -7.01 0.22
C SER A 469 0.69 -7.94 1.16
N VAL A 470 0.14 -8.09 2.37
CA VAL A 470 0.73 -8.90 3.43
C VAL A 470 -0.38 -9.70 4.10
N ALA A 471 -0.25 -11.02 4.10
CA ALA A 471 -1.27 -11.92 4.63
C ALA A 471 -0.62 -13.25 5.07
N ASP A 472 -1.23 -13.94 6.03
CA ASP A 472 -0.89 -15.33 6.38
C ASP A 472 -1.55 -16.24 5.34
N VAL A 473 -0.86 -16.47 4.21
CA VAL A 473 -1.45 -17.17 3.06
C VAL A 473 -1.34 -18.68 3.20
N ASP A 474 -0.42 -19.18 4.02
CA ASP A 474 -0.19 -20.61 4.20
C ASP A 474 -0.72 -21.20 5.52
N GLY A 475 -1.14 -20.35 6.46
CA GLY A 475 -1.80 -20.68 7.71
C GLY A 475 -0.85 -21.02 8.86
N ASP A 476 0.43 -20.62 8.77
CA ASP A 476 1.44 -20.90 9.79
C ASP A 476 1.47 -19.88 10.94
N GLY A 477 0.67 -18.81 10.85
CA GLY A 477 0.55 -17.74 11.83
C GLY A 477 1.50 -16.56 11.61
N LYS A 478 2.38 -16.63 10.60
CA LYS A 478 3.24 -15.55 10.11
C LYS A 478 2.62 -14.95 8.86
N GLN A 479 3.14 -13.82 8.40
CA GLN A 479 2.62 -13.18 7.19
C GLN A 479 3.66 -13.19 6.09
N GLU A 480 3.20 -13.56 4.90
CA GLU A 480 3.94 -13.55 3.66
C GLU A 480 3.75 -12.20 2.96
N ILE A 481 4.64 -11.87 2.03
CA ILE A 481 4.56 -10.66 1.22
C ILE A 481 4.07 -11.02 -0.18
N VAL A 482 2.82 -10.68 -0.49
CA VAL A 482 2.25 -10.77 -1.83
C VAL A 482 2.76 -9.58 -2.65
N TYR A 483 3.78 -9.83 -3.46
CA TYR A 483 4.45 -8.85 -4.30
C TYR A 483 3.87 -8.89 -5.73
N GLY A 484 2.59 -8.51 -5.85
CA GLY A 484 1.84 -8.57 -7.10
C GLY A 484 1.67 -10.00 -7.61
N GLY A 485 2.35 -10.34 -8.71
CA GLY A 485 2.34 -11.65 -9.36
C GLY A 485 3.12 -12.76 -8.63
N ALA A 486 3.88 -12.44 -7.58
CA ALA A 486 4.69 -13.39 -6.81
C ALA A 486 4.45 -13.24 -5.30
N THR A 487 4.79 -14.26 -4.53
CA THR A 487 4.71 -14.23 -3.06
C THR A 487 6.03 -14.64 -2.45
N LEU A 488 6.53 -13.82 -1.53
CA LEU A 488 7.70 -14.11 -0.69
C LEU A 488 7.25 -14.64 0.66
N ASP A 489 7.92 -15.68 1.13
CA ASP A 489 7.71 -16.30 2.43
C ASP A 489 8.11 -15.37 3.60
N ASP A 490 7.71 -15.68 4.82
CA ASP A 490 8.04 -14.92 6.04
C ASP A 490 9.57 -14.78 6.28
N ASN A 491 10.32 -15.75 5.76
CA ASN A 491 11.78 -15.83 5.81
C ASN A 491 12.48 -15.19 4.60
N GLY A 492 11.73 -14.64 3.64
CA GLY A 492 12.24 -13.97 2.45
C GLY A 492 12.54 -14.88 1.27
N SER A 493 12.28 -16.20 1.35
CA SER A 493 12.37 -17.09 0.20
C SER A 493 11.22 -16.81 -0.80
N LEU A 494 11.44 -17.10 -2.08
CA LEU A 494 10.40 -16.97 -3.10
C LEU A 494 9.51 -18.22 -3.07
N SER A 495 8.32 -18.14 -2.46
CA SER A 495 7.37 -19.26 -2.37
C SER A 495 6.89 -19.67 -3.76
N TYR A 496 6.45 -18.69 -4.56
CA TYR A 496 6.10 -18.89 -5.96
C TYR A 496 6.16 -17.58 -6.75
N SER A 497 6.20 -17.72 -8.07
CA SER A 497 6.02 -16.65 -9.05
C SER A 497 5.00 -17.13 -10.07
N SER A 498 3.81 -16.52 -10.10
CA SER A 498 2.70 -17.03 -10.90
C SER A 498 2.94 -16.84 -12.40
N VAL A 499 2.49 -17.83 -13.16
CA VAL A 499 2.58 -17.89 -14.61
C VAL A 499 1.23 -18.26 -15.21
N GLY A 500 1.08 -18.03 -16.51
CA GLY A 500 -0.04 -18.49 -17.32
C GLY A 500 0.40 -18.74 -18.75
N VAL A 501 -0.48 -19.35 -19.54
CA VAL A 501 -0.21 -19.63 -20.96
C VAL A 501 -0.73 -18.47 -21.81
N LEU A 502 0.13 -17.92 -22.65
CA LEU A 502 -0.23 -16.86 -23.59
C LEU A 502 -1.29 -17.36 -24.60
N PRO A 503 -2.46 -16.73 -24.70
CA PRO A 503 -3.56 -17.21 -25.55
C PRO A 503 -3.39 -16.77 -27.02
N PRO A 504 -4.24 -17.25 -27.95
CA PRO A 504 -4.31 -16.71 -29.31
C PRO A 504 -4.47 -15.17 -29.31
N GLY A 505 -3.71 -14.47 -30.15
CA GLY A 505 -3.71 -12.99 -30.23
C GLY A 505 -2.67 -12.29 -29.33
N SER A 506 -2.02 -13.02 -28.43
CA SER A 506 -0.83 -12.57 -27.69
C SER A 506 0.40 -12.40 -28.61
N VAL A 507 1.53 -12.00 -28.01
CA VAL A 507 2.82 -11.90 -28.72
C VAL A 507 3.42 -13.25 -29.08
N GLU A 508 3.15 -14.30 -28.30
CA GLU A 508 3.68 -15.66 -28.50
C GLU A 508 2.69 -16.72 -27.99
N PRO A 509 1.62 -17.03 -28.74
CA PRO A 509 0.60 -17.97 -28.30
C PRO A 509 1.16 -19.37 -27.96
N GLY A 510 0.76 -19.91 -26.81
CA GLY A 510 1.18 -21.21 -26.30
C GLY A 510 2.41 -21.18 -25.38
N ALA A 511 3.14 -20.07 -25.31
CA ALA A 511 4.26 -19.92 -24.39
C ALA A 511 3.77 -19.66 -22.96
N GLU A 512 4.51 -20.17 -21.97
CA GLU A 512 4.32 -19.79 -20.57
C GLU A 512 4.93 -18.41 -20.33
N ALA A 513 4.17 -17.53 -19.68
CA ALA A 513 4.60 -16.20 -19.31
C ALA A 513 4.21 -15.91 -17.85
N ARG A 514 5.02 -15.07 -17.19
CA ARG A 514 4.64 -14.49 -15.89
C ARG A 514 3.28 -13.79 -16.02
N VAL A 515 2.47 -13.85 -14.97
CA VAL A 515 1.21 -13.06 -14.93
C VAL A 515 1.51 -11.55 -15.03
N GLY A 516 2.62 -11.11 -14.45
CA GLY A 516 3.23 -9.81 -14.70
C GLY A 516 2.67 -8.67 -13.84
N HIS A 517 3.30 -7.50 -14.02
CA HIS A 517 2.99 -6.23 -13.35
C HIS A 517 1.51 -5.82 -13.47
N GLY A 518 1.04 -5.05 -12.49
CA GLY A 518 -0.30 -4.49 -12.49
C GLY A 518 -0.54 -3.34 -11.51
N ASP A 519 -1.70 -2.72 -11.66
CA ASP A 519 -2.07 -1.45 -11.02
C ASP A 519 -3.02 -1.59 -9.81
N ALA A 520 -3.67 -2.75 -9.65
CA ALA A 520 -4.56 -3.01 -8.52
C ALA A 520 -4.41 -4.45 -8.01
N LEU A 521 -4.35 -4.60 -6.69
CA LEU A 521 -4.05 -5.84 -5.98
C LEU A 521 -4.95 -5.97 -4.75
N HIS A 522 -5.66 -7.08 -4.64
CA HIS A 522 -6.61 -7.36 -3.56
C HIS A 522 -6.34 -8.75 -3.00
N VAL A 523 -6.15 -8.85 -1.68
CA VAL A 523 -5.82 -10.12 -1.00
C VAL A 523 -6.68 -10.24 0.25
N THR A 524 -7.55 -11.25 0.27
CA THR A 524 -8.44 -11.59 1.40
C THR A 524 -9.15 -12.92 1.08
N ASP A 525 -10.07 -13.34 1.93
CA ASP A 525 -11.00 -14.44 1.67
C ASP A 525 -12.08 -13.94 0.70
N ILE A 526 -11.96 -14.28 -0.59
CA ILE A 526 -12.84 -13.81 -1.67
C ILE A 526 -13.91 -14.87 -1.94
N ASP A 527 -13.51 -16.14 -1.99
CA ASP A 527 -14.42 -17.28 -2.10
C ASP A 527 -14.48 -18.06 -0.77
N PRO A 528 -15.47 -17.79 0.11
CA PRO A 528 -15.53 -18.42 1.43
C PRO A 528 -15.77 -19.94 1.38
N ASN A 529 -16.10 -20.49 0.20
CA ASN A 529 -16.25 -21.93 -0.03
C ASN A 529 -14.93 -22.61 -0.45
N ARG A 530 -13.87 -21.84 -0.65
CA ARG A 530 -12.51 -22.32 -0.90
C ARG A 530 -11.68 -22.08 0.36
N PRO A 531 -11.04 -23.11 0.94
CA PRO A 531 -10.16 -22.91 2.07
C PRO A 531 -8.93 -22.10 1.68
N GLY A 532 -8.63 -21.03 2.43
CA GLY A 532 -7.47 -20.18 2.21
C GLY A 532 -7.88 -18.75 1.86
N LEU A 533 -6.91 -17.99 1.34
CA LEU A 533 -7.13 -16.64 0.82
C LEU A 533 -6.94 -16.66 -0.69
N GLU A 534 -7.47 -15.64 -1.37
CA GLU A 534 -7.26 -15.41 -2.78
C GLU A 534 -6.56 -14.07 -3.05
N ILE A 535 -5.93 -14.00 -4.23
CA ILE A 535 -5.37 -12.78 -4.80
C ILE A 535 -6.15 -12.44 -6.07
N TYR A 536 -6.87 -11.33 -6.06
CA TYR A 536 -7.41 -10.74 -7.28
C TYR A 536 -6.52 -9.59 -7.75
N MET A 537 -6.07 -9.65 -8.99
CA MET A 537 -5.14 -8.66 -9.56
C MET A 537 -5.46 -8.42 -11.03
N VAL A 538 -5.20 -7.19 -11.49
CA VAL A 538 -5.23 -6.80 -12.90
C VAL A 538 -3.82 -6.63 -13.44
N HIS A 539 -3.62 -6.73 -14.75
CA HIS A 539 -2.29 -6.78 -15.37
C HIS A 539 -2.12 -5.78 -16.53
N GLU A 540 -0.97 -5.11 -16.57
CA GLU A 540 -0.62 -4.06 -17.56
C GLU A 540 0.01 -4.65 -18.84
N GLY A 541 0.57 -5.86 -18.75
CA GLY A 541 1.43 -6.44 -19.80
C GLY A 541 0.75 -6.69 -21.16
N ALA A 542 -0.56 -6.43 -21.28
CA ALA A 542 -1.31 -6.42 -22.52
C ALA A 542 -1.12 -7.72 -23.33
N ARG A 543 -0.63 -7.62 -24.57
CA ARG A 543 -0.38 -8.79 -25.43
C ARG A 543 0.73 -9.71 -24.94
N SER A 544 1.54 -9.26 -23.98
CA SER A 544 2.63 -10.02 -23.36
C SER A 544 2.25 -10.63 -22.01
N ALA A 545 1.03 -10.38 -21.51
CA ALA A 545 0.50 -11.02 -20.31
C ALA A 545 -0.50 -12.12 -20.67
N PRO A 546 -0.53 -13.23 -19.90
CA PRO A 546 -1.51 -14.30 -20.12
C PRO A 546 -2.94 -13.87 -19.76
N TYR A 547 -3.08 -12.88 -18.87
CA TYR A 547 -4.36 -12.38 -18.37
C TYR A 547 -4.36 -10.85 -18.34
N GLY A 548 -5.52 -10.23 -18.52
CA GLY A 548 -5.78 -8.84 -18.13
C GLY A 548 -6.21 -8.73 -16.67
N TYR A 549 -6.86 -9.76 -16.14
CA TYR A 549 -7.14 -9.92 -14.71
C TYR A 549 -7.20 -11.41 -14.34
N ALA A 550 -6.87 -11.71 -13.08
CA ALA A 550 -6.92 -13.07 -12.57
C ALA A 550 -7.27 -13.09 -11.07
N LEU A 551 -8.08 -14.07 -10.69
CA LEU A 551 -8.21 -14.55 -9.32
C LEU A 551 -7.30 -15.77 -9.14
N ARG A 552 -6.44 -15.74 -8.13
CA ARG A 552 -5.44 -16.78 -7.85
C ARG A 552 -5.56 -17.24 -6.41
N ASP A 553 -5.24 -18.50 -6.18
CA ASP A 553 -5.02 -19.04 -4.83
C ASP A 553 -3.79 -18.36 -4.20
N ALA A 554 -3.93 -17.75 -3.02
CA ALA A 554 -2.87 -16.94 -2.41
C ALA A 554 -1.69 -17.75 -1.86
N ARG A 555 -1.90 -19.04 -1.59
CA ARG A 555 -0.87 -19.95 -1.07
C ARG A 555 0.01 -20.51 -2.17
N THR A 556 -0.60 -20.85 -3.30
CA THR A 556 0.04 -21.60 -4.38
C THR A 556 0.31 -20.77 -5.62
N GLY A 557 -0.37 -19.61 -5.75
CA GLY A 557 -0.30 -18.77 -6.93
C GLY A 557 -1.03 -19.32 -8.16
N ALA A 558 -1.75 -20.44 -8.01
CA ALA A 558 -2.49 -21.06 -9.10
C ALA A 558 -3.69 -20.19 -9.50
N THR A 559 -3.85 -19.96 -10.81
CA THR A 559 -5.02 -19.26 -11.34
C THR A 559 -6.28 -20.09 -11.13
N ILE A 560 -7.26 -19.52 -10.42
CA ILE A 560 -8.60 -20.07 -10.24
C ILE A 560 -9.42 -19.76 -11.49
N TYR A 561 -9.47 -18.47 -11.85
CA TYR A 561 -9.96 -18.02 -13.15
C TYR A 561 -9.29 -16.69 -13.54
N GLY A 562 -9.39 -16.35 -14.81
CA GLY A 562 -8.91 -15.09 -15.35
C GLY A 562 -9.27 -14.99 -16.82
N ALA A 563 -9.16 -13.79 -17.39
CA ALA A 563 -9.40 -13.58 -18.80
C ALA A 563 -8.32 -12.70 -19.42
N TYR A 564 -8.03 -12.95 -20.69
CA TYR A 564 -7.12 -12.16 -21.49
C TYR A 564 -7.82 -10.93 -22.07
N SER A 565 -7.19 -9.76 -21.96
CA SER A 565 -7.67 -8.50 -22.53
C SER A 565 -6.88 -8.07 -23.78
N GLY A 566 -5.63 -8.53 -23.93
CA GLY A 566 -4.68 -8.07 -24.95
C GLY A 566 -4.29 -6.60 -24.85
N MET A 567 -4.67 -5.93 -23.77
CA MET A 567 -4.48 -4.50 -23.51
C MET A 567 -4.24 -4.28 -22.02
N ASP A 568 -3.73 -3.12 -21.67
CA ASP A 568 -3.58 -2.72 -20.27
C ASP A 568 -4.95 -2.72 -19.56
N THR A 569 -5.01 -3.44 -18.43
CA THR A 569 -6.15 -3.49 -17.53
C THR A 569 -5.76 -2.75 -16.25
N GLY A 570 -5.86 -1.42 -16.26
CA GLY A 570 -5.27 -0.57 -15.21
C GLY A 570 -6.05 -0.47 -13.90
N ARG A 571 -7.23 -1.11 -13.76
CA ARG A 571 -8.04 -1.07 -12.52
C ARG A 571 -8.81 -2.36 -12.28
N GLY A 572 -8.92 -2.76 -11.02
CA GLY A 572 -9.79 -3.82 -10.56
C GLY A 572 -10.20 -3.64 -9.11
N MET A 573 -11.25 -4.32 -8.70
CA MET A 573 -11.82 -4.23 -7.36
C MET A 573 -12.52 -5.55 -6.99
N ILE A 574 -12.64 -5.78 -5.69
CA ILE A 574 -13.44 -6.86 -5.11
C ILE A 574 -14.47 -6.29 -4.12
N GLY A 575 -15.55 -7.02 -3.91
CA GLY A 575 -16.51 -6.73 -2.85
C GLY A 575 -17.86 -7.39 -3.07
N ASP A 576 -18.55 -7.69 -1.97
CA ASP A 576 -19.97 -8.03 -1.98
C ASP A 576 -20.79 -6.81 -2.40
N VAL A 577 -21.18 -6.77 -3.67
CA VAL A 577 -22.10 -5.77 -4.24
C VAL A 577 -23.40 -6.43 -4.72
N ARG A 578 -23.43 -7.77 -4.71
CA ARG A 578 -24.58 -8.63 -5.00
C ARG A 578 -24.82 -9.58 -3.84
N PRO A 579 -25.52 -9.14 -2.77
CA PRO A 579 -25.88 -9.98 -1.61
C PRO A 579 -26.69 -11.24 -1.93
N ASP A 580 -27.22 -11.35 -3.16
CA ASP A 580 -27.90 -12.54 -3.67
C ASP A 580 -26.95 -13.61 -4.23
N VAL A 581 -25.63 -13.34 -4.23
CA VAL A 581 -24.58 -14.22 -4.73
C VAL A 581 -23.56 -14.44 -3.62
N PRO A 582 -23.20 -15.70 -3.28
CA PRO A 582 -22.18 -15.96 -2.26
C PRO A 582 -20.78 -15.51 -2.68
N GLY A 583 -20.00 -15.00 -1.73
CA GLY A 583 -18.61 -14.58 -1.92
C GLY A 583 -18.46 -13.07 -2.16
N LEU A 584 -17.23 -12.63 -2.47
CA LEU A 584 -16.98 -11.28 -2.94
C LEU A 584 -16.94 -11.29 -4.47
N GLU A 585 -17.72 -10.41 -5.11
CA GLU A 585 -17.60 -10.23 -6.54
C GLU A 585 -16.23 -9.64 -6.92
N THR A 586 -15.79 -9.92 -8.13
CA THR A 586 -14.62 -9.26 -8.74
C THR A 586 -15.03 -8.52 -10.00
N TRP A 587 -14.37 -7.41 -10.29
CA TRP A 587 -14.53 -6.68 -11.54
C TRP A 587 -13.27 -5.91 -11.92
N SER A 588 -13.16 -5.56 -13.19
CA SER A 588 -12.07 -4.75 -13.73
C SER A 588 -12.60 -3.63 -14.60
N SER A 589 -11.80 -2.60 -14.82
CA SER A 589 -11.98 -1.76 -16.00
C SER A 589 -11.52 -2.52 -17.24
N MET A 590 -12.02 -2.13 -18.41
CA MET A 590 -11.52 -2.47 -19.73
C MET A 590 -10.68 -1.27 -20.26
N PRO A 591 -9.99 -1.37 -21.41
CA PRO A 591 -8.89 -0.49 -21.80
C PRO A 591 -9.24 1.00 -21.73
N ASN A 592 -8.26 1.83 -21.38
CA ASN A 592 -8.42 3.27 -21.09
C ASN A 592 -9.27 3.60 -19.85
N GLY A 593 -9.65 2.60 -19.05
CA GLY A 593 -10.33 2.80 -17.77
C GLY A 593 -11.80 3.22 -17.86
N SER A 594 -12.37 3.33 -19.06
CA SER A 594 -13.75 3.82 -19.29
C SER A 594 -14.78 2.70 -19.45
N ASP A 595 -14.36 1.55 -19.99
CA ASP A 595 -15.25 0.44 -20.27
C ASP A 595 -15.25 -0.55 -19.10
N SER A 596 -16.33 -1.31 -18.93
CA SER A 596 -16.46 -2.28 -17.84
C SER A 596 -16.02 -3.69 -18.28
N GLY A 597 -15.25 -4.37 -17.42
CA GLY A 597 -14.93 -5.80 -17.55
C GLY A 597 -16.09 -6.72 -17.17
N GLY A 598 -17.21 -6.13 -16.71
CA GLY A 598 -18.29 -6.83 -16.06
C GLY A 598 -17.96 -7.24 -14.62
N THR A 599 -19.00 -7.68 -13.91
CA THR A 599 -18.89 -8.22 -12.55
C THR A 599 -18.96 -9.75 -12.61
N TRP A 600 -18.12 -10.41 -11.82
CA TRP A 600 -17.94 -11.86 -11.76
C TRP A 600 -18.14 -12.34 -10.33
N SER A 601 -18.75 -13.50 -10.14
CA SER A 601 -18.79 -14.16 -8.82
C SER A 601 -17.42 -14.69 -8.42
N ALA A 602 -17.26 -14.98 -7.13
CA ALA A 602 -16.03 -15.53 -6.57
C ALA A 602 -15.61 -16.87 -7.23
N ASP A 603 -16.58 -17.65 -7.75
CA ASP A 603 -16.35 -18.90 -8.49
C ASP A 603 -16.08 -18.72 -10.00
N GLY A 604 -16.05 -17.48 -10.52
CA GLY A 604 -15.66 -17.16 -11.89
C GLY A 604 -16.79 -17.12 -12.93
N ARG A 605 -18.06 -17.11 -12.51
CA ARG A 605 -19.20 -16.91 -13.42
C ARG A 605 -19.48 -15.42 -13.61
N ARG A 606 -19.64 -15.00 -14.87
CA ARG A 606 -20.05 -13.62 -15.18
C ARG A 606 -21.49 -13.35 -14.70
N LEU A 607 -21.67 -12.29 -13.94
CA LEU A 607 -22.96 -11.88 -13.35
C LEU A 607 -23.61 -10.71 -14.10
N ASP A 608 -22.82 -9.71 -14.51
CA ASP A 608 -23.28 -8.53 -15.23
C ASP A 608 -22.21 -8.09 -16.24
N THR A 609 -22.61 -7.35 -17.27
CA THR A 609 -21.69 -6.70 -18.22
C THR A 609 -21.21 -5.33 -17.73
N ARG A 610 -21.93 -4.73 -16.78
CA ARG A 610 -21.55 -3.50 -16.07
C ARG A 610 -20.78 -3.84 -14.80
N SER A 611 -20.15 -2.83 -14.22
CA SER A 611 -19.43 -2.94 -12.95
C SER A 611 -19.60 -1.66 -12.12
N PRO A 612 -19.44 -1.75 -10.78
CA PRO A 612 -19.25 -0.58 -9.92
C PRO A 612 -17.95 0.19 -10.23
N GLY A 613 -17.70 1.27 -9.49
CA GLY A 613 -16.42 1.98 -9.52
C GLY A 613 -15.24 1.08 -9.11
N THR A 614 -14.02 1.45 -9.53
CA THR A 614 -12.80 0.64 -9.39
C THR A 614 -11.69 1.38 -8.66
N ASN A 615 -12.05 2.18 -7.66
CA ASN A 615 -11.10 3.01 -6.91
C ASN A 615 -10.83 2.44 -5.51
N MET A 616 -11.70 2.72 -4.54
CA MET A 616 -11.53 2.28 -3.16
C MET A 616 -12.82 1.64 -2.64
N SER A 617 -12.75 0.45 -2.05
CA SER A 617 -13.88 -0.09 -1.29
C SER A 617 -13.99 0.60 0.07
N ILE A 618 -15.20 0.69 0.59
CA ILE A 618 -15.49 1.19 1.93
C ILE A 618 -16.68 0.43 2.53
N ARG A 619 -16.54 0.01 3.79
CA ARG A 619 -17.62 -0.50 4.64
C ARG A 619 -18.37 0.66 5.25
N TRP A 620 -19.35 1.17 4.51
CA TRP A 620 -20.12 2.34 4.91
C TRP A 620 -21.50 1.98 5.43
N ALA A 621 -22.21 1.11 4.72
CA ALA A 621 -23.57 0.75 5.04
C ALA A 621 -23.68 -0.15 6.29
N GLY A 622 -24.85 -0.12 6.89
CA GLY A 622 -25.15 -0.91 8.10
C GLY A 622 -25.39 -2.41 7.86
N ASP A 623 -25.27 -2.91 6.62
CA ASP A 623 -25.68 -4.25 6.17
C ASP A 623 -24.53 -5.14 5.66
N LEU A 624 -23.27 -4.76 5.96
CA LEU A 624 -22.02 -5.46 5.59
C LEU A 624 -21.71 -5.53 4.08
N THR A 625 -22.59 -5.02 3.23
CA THR A 625 -22.30 -4.89 1.79
C THR A 625 -21.13 -3.94 1.54
N THR A 626 -20.57 -3.98 0.34
CA THR A 626 -19.43 -3.16 -0.07
C THR A 626 -19.91 -1.92 -0.80
N GLN A 627 -19.46 -0.75 -0.36
CA GLN A 627 -19.63 0.50 -1.09
C GLN A 627 -18.31 0.92 -1.73
N ILE A 628 -18.38 1.81 -2.71
CA ILE A 628 -17.21 2.29 -3.46
C ILE A 628 -17.08 3.80 -3.30
N VAL A 629 -15.86 4.25 -3.01
CA VAL A 629 -15.51 5.68 -3.08
C VAL A 629 -15.28 6.07 -4.53
N THR A 630 -16.02 7.06 -5.01
CA THR A 630 -15.89 7.63 -6.35
C THR A 630 -15.38 9.07 -6.29
N GLY A 631 -15.05 9.63 -7.45
CA GLY A 631 -14.50 10.99 -7.60
C GLY A 631 -13.00 11.02 -7.87
N ALA A 632 -12.59 11.85 -8.82
CA ALA A 632 -11.20 12.07 -9.20
C ALA A 632 -11.05 13.49 -9.77
N GLN A 633 -9.83 14.04 -9.69
CA GLN A 633 -9.53 15.40 -10.15
C GLN A 633 -10.51 16.44 -9.56
N ASP A 634 -11.32 17.08 -10.40
CA ASP A 634 -12.25 18.12 -9.99
C ASP A 634 -13.63 17.58 -9.55
N VAL A 635 -13.89 16.29 -9.71
CA VAL A 635 -15.15 15.66 -9.31
C VAL A 635 -15.22 15.50 -7.79
N THR A 636 -16.33 15.95 -7.20
CA THR A 636 -16.60 15.80 -5.77
C THR A 636 -16.59 14.32 -5.37
N PRO A 637 -15.87 13.92 -4.31
CA PRO A 637 -15.88 12.55 -3.85
C PRO A 637 -17.27 12.12 -3.36
N ALA A 638 -17.60 10.84 -3.55
CA ALA A 638 -18.85 10.27 -3.08
C ALA A 638 -18.64 8.83 -2.58
N VAL A 639 -19.56 8.36 -1.74
CA VAL A 639 -19.70 6.93 -1.41
C VAL A 639 -20.94 6.41 -2.13
N GLU A 640 -20.74 5.43 -3.00
CA GLU A 640 -21.79 4.84 -3.83
C GLU A 640 -22.04 3.38 -3.44
N ASP A 641 -23.31 3.04 -3.27
CA ASP A 641 -23.79 1.69 -3.17
C ASP A 641 -24.33 1.24 -4.53
N TRP A 642 -23.91 0.06 -4.99
CA TRP A 642 -24.26 -0.44 -6.31
C TRP A 642 -25.78 -0.57 -6.54
N ARG A 643 -26.56 -0.82 -5.49
CA ARG A 643 -28.01 -1.05 -5.58
C ARG A 643 -28.82 0.16 -5.14
N ARG A 644 -28.31 0.94 -4.18
CA ARG A 644 -29.01 2.08 -3.56
C ARG A 644 -28.58 3.44 -4.12
N GLY A 645 -27.49 3.50 -4.88
CA GLY A 645 -26.93 4.75 -5.41
C GLY A 645 -26.07 5.49 -4.38
N THR A 646 -25.96 6.81 -4.52
CA THR A 646 -25.11 7.64 -3.66
C THR A 646 -25.61 7.70 -2.21
N LEU A 647 -24.77 7.26 -1.27
CA LEU A 647 -25.03 7.34 0.18
C LEU A 647 -24.43 8.61 0.82
N LEU A 648 -23.33 9.11 0.25
CA LEU A 648 -22.67 10.34 0.69
C LEU A 648 -22.13 11.11 -0.52
N THR A 649 -22.39 12.42 -0.55
CA THR A 649 -21.67 13.37 -1.41
C THR A 649 -20.80 14.26 -0.54
N ALA A 650 -19.47 14.14 -0.67
CA ALA A 650 -18.50 14.84 0.17
C ALA A 650 -18.24 16.29 -0.29
N THR A 651 -19.27 17.13 -0.29
CA THR A 651 -19.21 18.50 -0.80
C THR A 651 -18.12 19.35 -0.13
N GLY A 652 -17.38 20.12 -0.95
CA GLY A 652 -16.29 20.99 -0.48
C GLY A 652 -14.95 20.26 -0.28
N THR A 653 -14.86 18.99 -0.67
CA THR A 653 -13.66 18.16 -0.53
C THR A 653 -13.12 17.70 -1.88
N ARG A 654 -11.92 17.11 -1.90
CA ARG A 654 -11.34 16.45 -3.07
C ARG A 654 -10.66 15.14 -2.69
N THR A 655 -10.60 14.23 -3.65
CA THR A 655 -9.64 13.13 -3.67
C THR A 655 -8.28 13.61 -4.19
N ASN A 656 -7.29 12.72 -4.14
CA ASN A 656 -5.89 12.98 -4.42
C ASN A 656 -5.38 12.23 -5.67
N ASN A 657 -4.13 12.50 -6.04
CA ASN A 657 -3.37 11.72 -7.03
C ASN A 657 -4.00 11.69 -8.43
N GLY A 658 -4.58 12.81 -8.85
CA GLY A 658 -5.08 13.01 -10.22
C GLY A 658 -6.21 12.06 -10.60
N THR A 659 -6.00 11.25 -11.63
CA THR A 659 -6.98 10.25 -12.09
C THR A 659 -7.10 9.04 -11.17
N LYS A 660 -6.11 8.77 -10.30
CA LYS A 660 -6.22 7.69 -9.31
C LYS A 660 -7.42 7.96 -8.39
N GLY A 661 -7.60 9.23 -7.98
CA GLY A 661 -8.77 9.67 -7.24
C GLY A 661 -8.78 9.14 -5.82
N ASN A 662 -7.61 8.96 -5.20
CA ASN A 662 -7.54 8.31 -3.90
C ASN A 662 -8.15 9.20 -2.80
N PRO A 663 -8.98 8.66 -1.89
CA PRO A 663 -9.19 9.32 -0.61
C PRO A 663 -7.84 9.46 0.13
N SER A 664 -7.77 10.38 1.09
CA SER A 664 -6.56 10.50 1.93
C SER A 664 -6.36 9.25 2.78
N LEU A 665 -7.46 8.68 3.31
CA LEU A 665 -7.50 7.42 4.03
C LEU A 665 -8.95 6.87 4.01
N VAL A 666 -9.09 5.55 3.94
CA VAL A 666 -10.30 4.82 4.32
C VAL A 666 -9.91 3.80 5.39
N ALA A 667 -10.44 3.97 6.61
CA ALA A 667 -10.16 3.09 7.72
C ALA A 667 -11.16 3.25 8.88
N ASP A 668 -11.40 2.20 9.66
CA ASP A 668 -12.05 2.26 11.00
C ASP A 668 -11.09 2.93 12.00
N VAL A 669 -11.09 4.26 12.03
CA VAL A 669 -10.19 5.04 12.90
C VAL A 669 -10.86 5.42 14.20
N PHE A 670 -12.17 5.30 14.32
CA PHE A 670 -12.96 5.42 15.55
C PHE A 670 -14.39 4.91 15.28
N GLY A 671 -15.29 5.01 16.26
CA GLY A 671 -16.63 4.48 16.09
C GLY A 671 -16.65 2.95 16.12
N ASP A 672 -17.61 2.37 15.42
CA ASP A 672 -17.83 0.93 15.31
C ASP A 672 -16.99 0.36 14.17
N TRP A 673 -17.34 -0.81 13.65
CA TRP A 673 -16.53 -1.53 12.67
C TRP A 673 -16.53 -0.92 11.26
N ARG A 674 -17.40 0.06 11.00
CA ARG A 674 -17.52 0.72 9.70
C ARG A 674 -16.36 1.69 9.52
N GLU A 675 -16.00 1.91 8.27
CA GLU A 675 -14.82 2.67 7.93
C GLU A 675 -15.17 4.15 7.74
N GLU A 676 -14.32 5.03 8.28
CA GLU A 676 -14.39 6.45 7.97
C GLU A 676 -13.82 6.74 6.58
N LEU A 677 -14.44 7.69 5.89
CA LEU A 677 -13.87 8.32 4.70
C LEU A 677 -13.12 9.59 5.12
N VAL A 678 -11.81 9.63 4.85
CA VAL A 678 -10.97 10.81 5.08
C VAL A 678 -10.57 11.42 3.74
N VAL A 679 -10.94 12.69 3.55
CA VAL A 679 -10.64 13.47 2.34
C VAL A 679 -10.22 14.88 2.70
N ARG A 680 -9.36 15.51 1.90
CA ARG A 680 -8.98 16.91 2.14
C ARG A 680 -10.09 17.86 1.72
N THR A 681 -10.18 19.01 2.39
CA THR A 681 -10.93 20.15 1.83
C THR A 681 -10.28 20.62 0.52
N GLN A 682 -11.06 21.29 -0.35
CA GLN A 682 -10.57 21.76 -1.65
C GLN A 682 -9.30 22.62 -1.55
N ASP A 683 -9.21 23.47 -0.53
CA ASP A 683 -8.09 24.35 -0.21
C ASP A 683 -6.98 23.70 0.64
N SER A 684 -7.22 22.48 1.11
CA SER A 684 -6.36 21.71 2.04
C SER A 684 -6.10 22.42 3.38
N THR A 685 -7.07 23.20 3.87
CA THR A 685 -7.02 23.76 5.24
C THR A 685 -7.50 22.78 6.30
N ALA A 686 -8.15 21.68 5.92
CA ALA A 686 -8.51 20.59 6.82
C ALA A 686 -8.52 19.21 6.12
N LEU A 687 -8.38 18.15 6.92
CA LEU A 687 -8.87 16.82 6.57
C LEU A 687 -10.29 16.67 7.12
N ARG A 688 -11.23 16.26 6.28
CA ARG A 688 -12.59 15.97 6.67
C ARG A 688 -12.79 14.47 6.84
N PHE A 689 -13.22 14.08 8.04
CA PHE A 689 -13.56 12.73 8.41
C PHE A 689 -15.07 12.57 8.33
N TYR A 690 -15.55 11.68 7.47
CA TYR A 690 -16.97 11.34 7.39
C TYR A 690 -17.24 10.04 8.12
N LEU A 691 -18.29 10.04 8.94
CA LEU A 691 -18.76 8.90 9.73
C LEU A 691 -20.07 8.37 9.15
N SER A 692 -20.20 7.05 9.04
CA SER A 692 -21.49 6.43 8.71
C SER A 692 -22.46 6.50 9.88
N THR A 693 -23.65 7.05 9.62
CA THR A 693 -24.72 7.20 10.62
C THR A 693 -25.91 6.27 10.36
N GLU A 694 -25.81 5.40 9.35
CA GLU A 694 -26.83 4.38 9.10
C GLU A 694 -26.95 3.44 10.31
N PRO A 695 -28.16 3.05 10.74
CA PRO A 695 -28.32 2.02 11.76
C PRO A 695 -27.71 0.69 11.32
N THR A 696 -27.11 -0.03 12.27
CA THR A 696 -26.66 -1.41 12.08
C THR A 696 -27.01 -2.25 13.30
N ASN A 697 -27.39 -3.51 13.07
CA ASN A 697 -27.57 -4.55 14.09
C ASN A 697 -26.40 -5.55 14.08
N HIS A 698 -25.29 -5.17 13.43
CA HIS A 698 -24.06 -5.93 13.42
C HIS A 698 -23.10 -5.38 14.47
N LYS A 699 -22.60 -6.29 15.31
CA LYS A 699 -21.57 -6.03 16.29
C LYS A 699 -20.30 -6.74 15.85
N MET A 700 -19.23 -6.00 15.59
CA MET A 700 -17.93 -6.55 15.23
C MET A 700 -16.85 -5.79 15.98
N TYR A 701 -15.73 -6.45 16.27
CA TYR A 701 -14.58 -5.74 16.83
C TYR A 701 -14.05 -4.73 15.80
N THR A 702 -13.42 -3.66 16.28
CA THR A 702 -12.79 -2.67 15.40
C THR A 702 -11.84 -3.34 14.41
N LEU A 703 -11.95 -3.06 13.12
CA LEU A 703 -11.14 -3.70 12.08
C LEU A 703 -9.65 -3.46 12.29
N MET A 704 -9.26 -2.39 13.00
CA MET A 704 -7.87 -2.15 13.40
C MET A 704 -7.28 -3.18 14.37
N HIS A 705 -8.11 -4.07 14.93
CA HIS A 705 -7.66 -5.23 15.70
C HIS A 705 -7.60 -6.53 14.86
N ASP A 706 -7.99 -6.50 13.59
CA ASP A 706 -7.61 -7.52 12.62
C ASP A 706 -6.19 -7.23 12.12
N ARG A 707 -5.32 -8.23 12.19
CA ARG A 707 -3.89 -8.05 11.91
C ARG A 707 -3.65 -7.66 10.45
N GLN A 708 -4.33 -8.32 9.52
CA GLN A 708 -4.15 -8.06 8.09
C GLN A 708 -4.70 -6.66 7.76
N TYR A 709 -5.92 -6.35 8.19
CA TYR A 709 -6.52 -5.04 7.98
C TYR A 709 -5.63 -3.91 8.50
N ARG A 710 -5.07 -4.05 9.70
CA ARG A 710 -4.22 -3.01 10.30
C ARG A 710 -2.92 -2.78 9.53
N VAL A 711 -2.27 -3.83 9.02
CA VAL A 711 -1.06 -3.67 8.19
C VAL A 711 -1.40 -3.16 6.78
N ASP A 712 -2.58 -3.49 6.25
CA ASP A 712 -3.10 -2.90 5.01
C ASP A 712 -3.33 -1.39 5.16
N VAL A 713 -3.91 -0.94 6.27
CA VAL A 713 -4.07 0.48 6.58
C VAL A 713 -2.71 1.19 6.66
N ALA A 714 -1.69 0.56 7.25
CA ALA A 714 -0.33 1.12 7.27
C ALA A 714 0.26 1.27 5.87
N ARG A 715 -0.05 0.33 4.98
CA ARG A 715 0.40 0.31 3.58
C ARG A 715 -0.39 1.26 2.70
N GLN A 716 -1.62 1.65 3.03
CA GLN A 716 -2.55 2.31 2.11
C GLN A 716 -1.95 3.51 1.34
N GLN A 717 -1.04 4.28 1.94
CA GLN A 717 -0.30 5.38 1.30
C GLN A 717 0.71 4.96 0.20
N THR A 718 0.99 3.67 0.07
CA THR A 718 2.08 3.15 -0.76
C THR A 718 1.71 3.24 -2.23
N THR A 719 2.42 4.12 -2.96
CA THR A 719 2.34 4.28 -4.42
C THR A 719 0.93 4.47 -4.96
N TYR A 720 0.27 3.42 -5.48
CA TYR A 720 -1.12 3.48 -5.94
C TYR A 720 -1.97 2.82 -4.87
N ASN A 721 -2.57 3.66 -4.02
CA ASN A 721 -3.29 3.26 -2.81
C ASN A 721 -4.32 2.16 -3.13
N GLN A 722 -4.27 1.06 -2.37
CA GLN A 722 -5.21 -0.05 -2.47
C GLN A 722 -6.07 -0.14 -1.20
N PRO A 723 -7.30 -0.68 -1.28
CA PRO A 723 -8.14 -0.89 -0.11
C PRO A 723 -7.54 -1.83 0.92
N SER A 724 -8.02 -1.70 2.16
CA SER A 724 -7.62 -2.56 3.26
C SER A 724 -8.63 -3.68 3.47
N TYR A 725 -8.15 -4.91 3.63
CA TYR A 725 -9.01 -6.07 3.83
C TYR A 725 -8.69 -6.80 5.14
N PRO A 726 -9.70 -7.30 5.87
CA PRO A 726 -9.45 -8.23 6.96
C PRO A 726 -8.91 -9.56 6.45
N GLY A 727 -8.25 -10.31 7.34
CA GLY A 727 -7.77 -11.67 7.05
C GLY A 727 -8.86 -12.74 7.06
N PHE A 728 -10.14 -12.34 7.03
CA PHE A 728 -11.31 -13.22 7.06
C PHE A 728 -12.40 -12.68 6.13
N TYR A 729 -13.32 -13.54 5.73
CA TYR A 729 -14.46 -13.17 4.89
C TYR A 729 -15.39 -12.15 5.56
N LEU A 730 -15.55 -10.97 4.95
CA LEU A 730 -16.44 -9.91 5.43
C LEU A 730 -17.40 -9.46 4.32
N ALA A 731 -18.65 -9.92 4.42
CA ALA A 731 -19.75 -9.65 3.50
C ALA A 731 -21.11 -9.79 4.20
N SER A 732 -22.20 -9.53 3.48
CA SER A 732 -23.59 -9.62 3.99
C SER A 732 -24.06 -11.02 4.38
N ASP A 733 -23.45 -12.06 3.85
CA ASP A 733 -23.71 -13.48 4.16
C ASP A 733 -22.63 -14.12 5.08
N VAL A 734 -21.84 -13.28 5.77
CA VAL A 734 -20.78 -13.75 6.68
C VAL A 734 -21.30 -14.76 7.71
N ASP A 735 -20.60 -15.89 7.81
CA ASP A 735 -20.75 -16.81 8.94
C ASP A 735 -19.96 -16.28 10.15
N TRP A 736 -20.65 -15.63 11.07
CA TRP A 736 -20.05 -15.07 12.28
C TRP A 736 -19.29 -16.10 13.14
N SER A 737 -19.58 -17.40 13.01
CA SER A 737 -18.84 -18.45 13.72
C SER A 737 -17.44 -18.70 13.15
N ARG A 738 -17.18 -18.26 11.91
CA ARG A 738 -15.88 -18.35 11.23
C ARG A 738 -15.02 -17.10 11.40
N VAL A 739 -15.58 -15.99 11.90
CA VAL A 739 -14.80 -14.77 12.16
C VAL A 739 -13.81 -15.01 13.30
N PRO A 740 -12.49 -14.86 13.08
CA PRO A 740 -11.48 -15.14 14.09
C PRO A 740 -11.58 -14.13 15.24
N LEU A 741 -11.40 -14.62 16.47
CA LEU A 741 -11.29 -13.75 17.64
C LEU A 741 -9.84 -13.34 17.86
N PRO A 742 -9.53 -12.03 18.01
CA PRO A 742 -8.17 -11.58 18.27
C PRO A 742 -7.57 -12.20 19.53
N SER A 743 -6.42 -12.86 19.39
CA SER A 743 -5.72 -13.61 20.44
C SER A 743 -5.02 -12.68 21.46
N HIS A 744 -5.09 -13.03 22.75
CA HIS A 744 -4.81 -12.09 23.85
C HIS A 744 -3.33 -12.01 24.28
N ARG A 745 -2.68 -10.85 24.07
CA ARG A 745 -1.77 -10.17 25.03
C ARG A 745 -1.62 -8.68 24.65
N LEU A 746 -1.60 -7.78 25.64
CA LEU A 746 -1.37 -6.36 25.42
C LEU A 746 0.12 -6.10 25.16
N ALA A 747 0.46 -5.18 24.25
CA ALA A 747 1.77 -4.55 24.22
C ALA A 747 2.02 -3.86 25.58
N GLY A 748 3.14 -4.16 26.22
CA GLY A 748 3.56 -3.50 27.47
C GLY A 748 2.86 -3.92 28.77
N SER A 749 2.36 -5.16 28.90
CA SER A 749 1.94 -5.73 30.21
C SER A 749 3.10 -6.32 31.02
#